data_AF-A0A4S8R9U8-F1
#
_entry.id   AF-A0A4S8R9U8-F1
#
_cell.length_a   1.000
_cell.length_b   1.000
_cell.length_c   1.000
_cell.angle_alpha   90.00
_cell.angle_beta   90.00
_cell.angle_gamma   90.00
#
_symmetry.space_group_name_H-M   'P 1'
#
loop_
_entity.id
_entity.type
_entity.pdbx_description
1 polymer ?
#
loop_
_entity_poly.entity_id
_entity_poly.type
_entity_poly.pdbx_seq_one_letter_code
_entity_poly.pdbx_strand_id
1 'polypeptide(L)'
;MAPNATALPLPFHPYYPLDLEIPHYLANQWDTFTLVSIFAAGCAAIFSSTYLLVMRVRPRISTADLLTLLWFVLCGCIHLFFEGYYAYNFRRMPRMQDLFGQLWKEYSLSDSRYQTQDAFVLCMETITAVCWGPSSFILAAMIATDHSLRYPLQAIISLGQLYGDVLYYATCLFDFYILGLEYSRPEPAIFWGYFVFMNSFWIVIPCILLFNSVKVTGRAFSALKKMEKTLKTSTNAGTALSKDPPTLFSPLTIRDVTFQNRIWVAPMCMYSANDGHLTDFHLVHLGAFAYRGASLTIIEATAVRPEGRISPGDAGLWEDAQIEGFKRVADFAHGQGQKIGIQLAHAGRKASTLPPWMGPRGKSAVAEEKDGGWPKNVKGMSALKWGEGYAEPNEMTLEDIQDVIDGFRDAAKRAVAAGIDVIEIHGAHGYLLHSSLSPVTNTRTDQYGGSWENRTRMLIETIKAVRSVIPEGMPLLLRISATEWLEDVESWDVPDTIKLAKLLPALGVDLLDVSSAGNSPTQKIGMHTNYQISIAGEIRAALFKEGIKDLKIGCVGMITEAEAAKSHLEDEPTTYPNAGETVDVKDEQGKIAKADIVLVARQFMREPEWVFRVAYRLGVEVQWPVQYLRAGFLKGSVI
;
A
#
# COMPACT_ATOMS: atom_id res chain seq x y z
N MET A 1 73.59 -43.78 47.05
CA MET A 1 72.69 -44.85 47.55
C MET A 1 72.13 -44.43 48.90
N ALA A 2 70.85 -44.09 48.92
CA ALA A 2 69.89 -44.11 50.04
C ALA A 2 68.53 -43.68 49.41
N PRO A 3 67.38 -44.23 49.83
CA PRO A 3 66.48 -44.94 48.92
C PRO A 3 65.18 -44.21 48.56
N ASN A 4 64.57 -44.70 47.47
CA ASN A 4 63.21 -44.45 46.97
C ASN A 4 62.19 -44.15 48.07
N ALA A 5 61.58 -42.97 48.01
CA ALA A 5 60.27 -42.74 48.60
C ALA A 5 59.23 -43.44 47.73
N THR A 6 58.65 -44.51 48.27
CA THR A 6 57.51 -45.26 47.71
C THR A 6 56.35 -44.31 47.40
N ALA A 7 55.98 -44.21 46.11
CA ALA A 7 54.72 -43.63 45.68
C ALA A 7 53.57 -44.45 46.28
N LEU A 8 52.65 -43.79 46.98
CA LEU A 8 51.42 -44.40 47.47
C LEU A 8 50.63 -44.93 46.24
N PRO A 9 50.02 -46.14 46.30
CA PRO A 9 49.22 -46.65 45.21
C PRO A 9 48.06 -45.68 44.93
N LEU A 10 47.86 -45.35 43.64
CA LEU A 10 46.76 -44.52 43.17
C LEU A 10 45.42 -45.12 43.68
N PRO A 11 44.48 -44.30 44.18
CA PRO A 11 43.20 -44.79 44.66
C PRO A 11 42.43 -45.48 43.52
N PHE A 12 41.99 -46.73 43.75
CA PHE A 12 41.27 -47.54 42.77
C PHE A 12 39.95 -46.88 42.34
N HIS A 13 39.76 -46.65 41.03
CA HIS A 13 38.54 -46.10 40.45
C HIS A 13 38.05 -46.93 39.24
N PRO A 14 36.76 -46.89 38.87
CA PRO A 14 36.20 -47.72 37.81
C PRO A 14 36.25 -47.11 36.39
N TYR A 15 36.80 -45.90 36.23
CA TYR A 15 36.82 -45.17 34.95
C TYR A 15 37.95 -45.59 34.02
N TYR A 16 37.72 -45.58 32.71
CA TYR A 16 38.71 -45.93 31.69
C TYR A 16 39.43 -44.69 31.13
N PRO A 17 40.75 -44.73 30.88
CA PRO A 17 41.67 -45.82 31.18
C PRO A 17 41.82 -46.07 32.70
N LEU A 18 42.03 -47.33 33.11
CA LEU A 18 42.06 -47.70 34.54
C LEU A 18 43.29 -47.19 35.30
N ASP A 19 44.35 -46.81 34.59
CA ASP A 19 45.60 -46.26 35.11
C ASP A 19 45.61 -44.73 35.20
N LEU A 20 44.49 -44.10 34.89
CA LEU A 20 44.28 -42.66 34.95
C LEU A 20 44.47 -42.12 36.37
N GLU A 21 45.07 -40.94 36.50
CA GLU A 21 45.17 -40.27 37.79
C GLU A 21 43.93 -39.41 38.02
N ILE A 22 43.11 -39.78 39.01
CA ILE A 22 41.93 -39.01 39.43
C ILE A 22 42.12 -38.52 40.87
N PRO A 23 42.68 -37.30 41.06
CA PRO A 23 43.00 -36.80 42.38
C PRO A 23 41.78 -36.70 43.30
N HIS A 24 41.94 -37.16 44.54
CA HIS A 24 40.91 -37.12 45.58
C HIS A 24 39.63 -37.90 45.25
N TYR A 25 39.69 -38.91 44.38
CA TYR A 25 38.54 -39.74 44.05
C TYR A 25 37.89 -40.36 45.30
N LEU A 26 36.56 -40.28 45.36
CA LEU A 26 35.73 -40.99 46.33
C LEU A 26 34.64 -41.76 45.59
N ALA A 27 34.56 -43.08 45.81
CA ALA A 27 33.53 -43.94 45.24
C ALA A 27 32.10 -43.49 45.63
N ASN A 28 31.12 -43.82 44.80
CA ASN A 28 29.71 -43.57 45.13
C ASN A 28 29.30 -44.33 46.39
N GLN A 29 28.49 -43.68 47.23
CA GLN A 29 27.88 -44.28 48.41
C GLN A 29 26.60 -45.03 48.05
N TRP A 30 25.89 -44.56 47.02
CA TRP A 30 24.70 -45.20 46.49
C TRP A 30 25.05 -46.07 45.28
N ASP A 31 24.37 -47.21 45.16
CA ASP A 31 24.49 -48.07 44.00
C ASP A 31 23.76 -47.49 42.77
N THR A 32 24.07 -48.04 41.59
CA THR A 32 23.46 -47.63 40.31
C THR A 32 21.93 -47.67 40.37
N PHE A 33 21.35 -48.72 40.97
CA PHE A 33 19.89 -48.85 41.05
C PHE A 33 19.25 -47.71 41.85
N THR A 34 19.84 -47.36 43.00
CA THR A 34 19.38 -46.25 43.84
C THR A 34 19.50 -44.93 43.10
N LEU A 35 20.64 -44.66 42.46
CA LEU A 35 20.89 -43.43 41.71
C LEU A 35 19.91 -43.26 40.54
N VAL A 36 19.75 -44.30 39.72
CA VAL A 36 18.81 -44.31 38.59
C VAL A 36 17.37 -44.15 39.08
N SER A 37 17.00 -44.77 40.20
CA SER A 37 15.67 -44.63 40.79
C SER A 37 15.39 -43.20 41.27
N ILE A 38 16.36 -42.55 41.90
CA ILE A 38 16.25 -41.14 42.33
C ILE A 38 16.12 -40.23 41.10
N PHE A 39 16.94 -40.45 40.07
CA PHE A 39 16.86 -39.69 38.82
C PHE A 39 15.49 -39.83 38.15
N ALA A 40 14.99 -41.07 38.02
CA ALA A 40 13.68 -41.36 37.45
C ALA A 40 12.54 -40.68 38.23
N ALA A 41 12.60 -40.71 39.58
CA ALA A 41 11.64 -40.00 40.43
C ALA A 41 11.69 -38.48 40.22
N GLY A 42 12.89 -37.92 40.05
CA GLY A 42 13.09 -36.50 39.71
C GLY A 42 12.44 -36.13 38.37
N CYS A 43 12.68 -36.92 37.31
CA CYS A 43 12.03 -36.74 36.01
C CYS A 43 10.50 -36.83 36.12
N ALA A 44 9.97 -37.81 36.87
CA ALA A 44 8.53 -37.96 37.07
C ALA A 44 7.91 -36.74 37.78
N ALA A 45 8.61 -36.15 38.75
CA ALA A 45 8.18 -34.94 39.44
C ALA A 45 8.19 -33.71 38.50
N ILE A 46 9.24 -33.56 37.67
CA ILE A 46 9.34 -32.50 36.66
C ILE A 46 8.19 -32.62 35.64
N PHE A 47 7.98 -33.82 35.09
CA PHE A 47 6.92 -34.02 34.10
C PHE A 47 5.53 -33.81 34.68
N SER A 48 5.26 -34.31 35.88
CA SER A 48 3.95 -34.17 36.53
C SER A 48 3.64 -32.71 36.86
N SER A 49 4.59 -31.98 37.44
CA SER A 49 4.41 -30.55 37.77
C SER A 49 4.25 -29.70 36.50
N THR A 50 5.07 -29.95 35.48
CA THR A 50 4.98 -29.27 34.18
C THR A 50 3.64 -29.55 33.51
N TYR A 51 3.20 -30.80 33.48
CA TYR A 51 1.90 -31.18 32.91
C TYR A 51 0.75 -30.43 33.60
N LEU A 52 0.70 -30.44 34.93
CA LEU A 52 -0.34 -29.74 35.69
C LEU A 52 -0.33 -28.23 35.43
N LEU A 53 0.86 -27.62 35.35
CA LEU A 53 1.00 -26.20 35.05
C LEU A 53 0.52 -25.88 33.62
N VAL A 54 0.94 -26.65 32.62
CA VAL A 54 0.57 -26.43 31.22
C VAL A 54 -0.92 -26.67 31.00
N MET A 55 -1.53 -27.69 31.63
CA MET A 55 -2.97 -27.91 31.54
C MET A 55 -3.77 -26.74 32.14
N ARG A 56 -3.19 -26.00 33.09
CA ARG A 56 -3.81 -24.78 33.63
C ARG A 56 -3.69 -23.59 32.67
N VAL A 57 -2.56 -23.46 31.97
CA VAL A 57 -2.29 -22.34 31.05
C VAL A 57 -2.92 -22.54 29.68
N ARG A 58 -2.83 -23.75 29.12
CA ARG A 58 -3.31 -24.12 27.79
C ARG A 58 -4.01 -25.49 27.83
N PRO A 59 -5.29 -25.55 28.28
CA PRO A 59 -6.02 -26.82 28.44
C PRO A 59 -6.22 -27.61 27.14
N ARG A 60 -6.15 -26.95 25.98
CA ARG A 60 -6.32 -27.55 24.64
C ARG A 60 -5.01 -27.68 23.86
N ILE A 61 -3.89 -27.86 24.55
CA ILE A 61 -2.60 -28.10 23.90
C ILE A 61 -2.60 -29.43 23.12
N SER A 62 -1.94 -29.48 21.97
CA SER A 62 -1.83 -30.72 21.21
C SER A 62 -0.88 -31.70 21.92
N THR A 63 -1.06 -33.01 21.72
CA THR A 63 -0.16 -34.02 22.30
C THR A 63 1.30 -33.80 21.85
N ALA A 64 1.51 -33.43 20.59
CA ALA A 64 2.85 -33.15 20.07
C ALA A 64 3.49 -31.92 20.75
N ASP A 65 2.74 -30.83 20.92
CA ASP A 65 3.24 -29.64 21.61
C ASP A 65 3.50 -29.91 23.09
N LEU A 66 2.64 -30.70 23.74
CA LEU A 66 2.83 -31.09 25.14
C LEU A 66 4.12 -31.91 25.31
N LEU A 67 4.34 -32.92 24.46
CA LEU A 67 5.57 -33.73 24.50
C LEU A 67 6.82 -32.88 24.23
N THR A 68 6.74 -31.97 23.25
CA THR A 68 7.85 -31.06 22.93
C THR A 68 8.15 -30.11 24.09
N LEU A 69 7.11 -29.59 24.75
CA LEU A 69 7.26 -28.75 25.93
C LEU A 69 7.89 -29.52 27.08
N LEU A 70 7.40 -30.72 27.39
CA LEU A 70 7.97 -31.58 28.43
C LEU A 70 9.44 -31.90 28.15
N TRP A 71 9.78 -32.17 26.89
CA TRP A 71 11.16 -32.35 26.44
C TRP A 71 12.04 -31.13 26.75
N PHE A 72 11.61 -29.93 26.37
CA PHE A 72 12.42 -28.72 26.63
C PHE A 72 12.46 -28.33 28.11
N VAL A 73 11.44 -28.63 28.91
CA VAL A 73 11.53 -28.44 30.36
C VAL A 73 12.54 -29.43 30.97
N LEU A 74 12.54 -30.69 30.54
CA LEU A 74 13.55 -31.65 30.97
C LEU A 74 14.96 -31.20 30.54
N CYS A 75 15.15 -30.79 29.28
CA CYS A 75 16.42 -30.25 28.79
C CYS A 75 16.86 -29.04 29.61
N GLY A 76 15.93 -28.10 29.87
CA GLY A 76 16.20 -26.92 30.70
C GLY A 76 16.72 -27.30 32.08
N CYS A 77 16.08 -28.29 32.72
CA CYS A 77 16.51 -28.78 34.02
C CYS A 77 17.88 -29.48 33.98
N ILE A 78 18.10 -30.37 32.99
CA ILE A 78 19.37 -31.11 32.86
C ILE A 78 20.51 -30.13 32.58
N HIS A 79 20.38 -29.28 31.57
CA HIS A 79 21.44 -28.35 31.19
C HIS A 79 21.72 -27.33 32.32
N LEU A 80 20.69 -26.73 32.90
CA LEU A 80 20.91 -25.68 33.90
C LEU A 80 21.41 -26.23 35.24
N PHE A 81 20.81 -27.32 35.73
CA PHE A 81 21.09 -27.83 37.08
C PHE A 81 22.11 -28.96 37.10
N PHE A 82 22.06 -29.89 36.15
CA PHE A 82 22.97 -31.04 36.15
C PHE A 82 24.31 -30.68 35.50
N GLU A 83 24.30 -30.19 34.27
CA GLU A 83 25.52 -29.76 33.55
C GLU A 83 26.11 -28.49 34.15
N GLY A 84 25.26 -27.55 34.57
CA GLY A 84 25.70 -26.37 35.35
C GLY A 84 26.39 -26.76 36.66
N TYR A 85 25.92 -27.81 37.34
CA TYR A 85 26.59 -28.33 38.54
C TYR A 85 27.97 -28.91 38.21
N TYR A 86 28.09 -29.64 37.09
CA TYR A 86 29.39 -30.14 36.62
C TYR A 86 30.34 -28.98 36.30
N ALA A 87 29.91 -27.99 35.51
CA ALA A 87 30.72 -26.85 35.14
C ALA A 87 31.21 -26.08 36.38
N TYR A 88 30.36 -25.92 37.39
CA TYR A 88 30.72 -25.26 38.65
C TYR A 88 31.70 -26.09 39.50
N ASN A 89 31.50 -27.41 39.57
CA ASN A 89 32.29 -28.31 40.41
C ASN A 89 33.41 -29.04 39.65
N PHE A 90 33.69 -28.68 38.40
CA PHE A 90 34.60 -29.37 37.48
C PHE A 90 35.89 -29.91 38.12
N ARG A 91 36.60 -29.07 38.89
CA ARG A 91 37.88 -29.45 39.55
C ARG A 91 37.71 -30.37 40.77
N ARG A 92 36.50 -30.51 41.27
CA ARG A 92 36.14 -31.20 42.52
C ARG A 92 35.23 -32.40 42.25
N MET A 93 34.78 -32.62 41.02
CA MET A 93 33.84 -33.69 40.66
C MET A 93 34.20 -35.06 41.25
N PRO A 94 35.46 -35.53 41.22
CA PRO A 94 35.81 -36.85 41.73
C PRO A 94 35.55 -37.08 43.23
N ARG A 95 35.52 -36.01 44.03
CA ARG A 95 35.30 -36.07 45.49
C ARG A 95 33.87 -35.76 45.92
N MET A 96 32.99 -35.38 44.99
CA MET A 96 31.63 -34.98 45.34
C MET A 96 30.80 -36.19 45.79
N GLN A 97 30.04 -36.03 46.88
CA GLN A 97 29.23 -37.10 47.49
C GLN A 97 27.76 -36.71 47.65
N ASP A 98 27.37 -35.49 47.26
CA ASP A 98 25.96 -35.16 47.14
C ASP A 98 25.32 -35.85 45.92
N LEU A 99 24.00 -35.69 45.77
CA LEU A 99 23.23 -36.37 44.73
C LEU A 99 23.77 -36.10 43.31
N PHE A 100 24.05 -34.85 42.96
CA PHE A 100 24.53 -34.54 41.61
C PHE A 100 25.96 -35.03 41.40
N GLY A 101 26.81 -34.93 42.42
CA GLY A 101 28.15 -35.50 42.38
C GLY A 101 28.15 -37.02 42.14
N GLN A 102 27.28 -37.74 42.82
CA GLN A 102 27.17 -39.20 42.66
C GLN A 102 26.53 -39.61 41.32
N LEU A 103 25.50 -38.89 40.87
CA LEU A 103 24.89 -39.11 39.54
C LEU A 103 25.89 -38.85 38.40
N TRP A 104 26.69 -37.79 38.49
CA TRP A 104 27.74 -37.53 37.50
C TRP A 104 28.80 -38.61 37.48
N LYS A 105 29.22 -39.08 38.66
CA LYS A 105 30.15 -40.21 38.76
C LYS A 105 29.58 -41.50 38.16
N GLU A 106 28.28 -41.74 38.30
CA GLU A 106 27.61 -42.87 37.65
C GLU A 106 27.60 -42.70 36.13
N TYR A 107 27.20 -41.53 35.65
CA TYR A 107 27.19 -41.24 34.21
C TYR A 107 28.60 -41.31 33.60
N SER A 108 29.62 -40.88 34.34
CA SER A 108 31.02 -40.89 33.88
C SER A 108 31.59 -42.29 33.63
N LEU A 109 30.87 -43.36 33.99
CA LEU A 109 31.24 -44.71 33.55
C LEU A 109 31.16 -44.84 32.02
N SER A 110 30.28 -44.08 31.37
CA SER A 110 30.17 -44.04 29.91
C SER A 110 31.22 -43.14 29.25
N ASP A 111 31.74 -42.16 29.98
CA ASP A 111 32.76 -41.22 29.53
C ASP A 111 33.52 -40.63 30.72
N SER A 112 34.75 -41.09 30.91
CA SER A 112 35.59 -40.65 32.02
C SER A 112 36.12 -39.23 31.88
N ARG A 113 35.94 -38.55 30.74
CA ARG A 113 36.36 -37.15 30.56
C ARG A 113 35.71 -36.21 31.57
N TYR A 114 34.54 -36.59 32.09
CA TYR A 114 33.85 -35.92 33.20
C TYR A 114 34.55 -36.08 34.57
N GLN A 115 35.56 -36.95 34.69
CA GLN A 115 36.36 -37.14 35.90
C GLN A 115 37.81 -36.65 35.75
N THR A 116 38.29 -36.46 34.52
CA THR A 116 39.70 -36.11 34.23
C THR A 116 39.97 -34.62 34.08
N GLN A 117 38.99 -33.77 34.40
CA GLN A 117 39.08 -32.33 34.16
C GLN A 117 39.37 -32.01 32.68
N ASP A 118 38.65 -32.65 31.76
CA ASP A 118 38.76 -32.35 30.33
C ASP A 118 38.22 -30.94 30.00
N ALA A 119 39.09 -30.10 29.41
CA ALA A 119 38.78 -28.71 29.14
C ALA A 119 37.69 -28.55 28.06
N PHE A 120 37.61 -29.47 27.10
CA PHE A 120 36.62 -29.42 26.03
C PHE A 120 35.22 -29.73 26.57
N VAL A 121 35.10 -30.79 27.36
CA VAL A 121 33.85 -31.14 28.05
C VAL A 121 33.41 -29.99 28.96
N LEU A 122 34.31 -29.37 29.74
CA LEU A 122 33.96 -28.17 30.52
C LEU A 122 33.37 -27.06 29.66
N CYS A 123 34.01 -26.73 28.53
CA CYS A 123 33.54 -25.67 27.66
C CYS A 123 32.16 -25.99 27.06
N MET A 124 31.94 -27.23 26.61
CA MET A 124 30.66 -27.68 26.06
C MET A 124 29.55 -27.56 27.11
N GLU A 125 29.75 -28.14 28.30
CA GLU A 125 28.76 -28.14 29.38
C GLU A 125 28.50 -26.74 29.96
N THR A 126 29.49 -25.84 29.87
CA THR A 126 29.29 -24.44 30.26
C THR A 126 28.34 -23.74 29.28
N ILE A 127 28.51 -23.97 27.97
CA ILE A 127 27.64 -23.37 26.94
C ILE A 127 26.23 -23.93 27.07
N THR A 128 26.07 -25.23 27.31
CA THR A 128 24.76 -25.85 27.49
C THR A 128 24.05 -25.28 28.72
N ALA A 129 24.75 -25.17 29.85
CA ALA A 129 24.18 -24.62 31.07
C ALA A 129 23.78 -23.14 30.97
N VAL A 130 24.63 -22.31 30.36
CA VAL A 130 24.40 -20.86 30.30
C VAL A 130 23.44 -20.46 29.18
N CYS A 131 23.50 -21.14 28.03
CA CYS A 131 22.69 -20.79 26.86
C CYS A 131 21.49 -21.72 26.68
N TRP A 132 21.70 -23.04 26.60
CA TRP A 132 20.64 -23.98 26.23
C TRP A 132 19.64 -24.24 27.37
N GLY A 133 20.10 -24.29 28.62
CA GLY A 133 19.24 -24.46 29.80
C GLY A 133 18.17 -23.38 29.90
N PRO A 134 18.54 -22.09 30.06
CA PRO A 134 17.58 -20.98 30.11
C PRO A 134 16.72 -20.87 28.85
N SER A 135 17.31 -21.05 27.67
CA SER A 135 16.58 -20.94 26.39
C SER A 135 15.52 -22.03 26.24
N SER A 136 15.76 -23.23 26.79
CA SER A 136 14.77 -24.32 26.76
C SER A 136 13.54 -23.98 27.60
N PHE A 137 13.70 -23.32 28.75
CA PHE A 137 12.56 -22.82 29.53
C PHE A 137 11.80 -21.71 28.81
N ILE A 138 12.52 -20.77 28.16
CA ILE A 138 11.89 -19.72 27.34
C ILE A 138 11.07 -20.36 26.22
N LEU A 139 11.63 -21.35 25.53
CA LEU A 139 10.92 -22.07 24.47
C LEU A 139 9.70 -22.83 25.01
N ALA A 140 9.82 -23.50 26.17
CA ALA A 140 8.68 -24.16 26.81
C ALA A 140 7.54 -23.16 27.12
N ALA A 141 7.88 -21.96 27.61
CA ALA A 141 6.92 -20.89 27.83
C ALA A 141 6.28 -20.39 26.51
N MET A 142 7.07 -20.27 25.44
CA MET A 142 6.55 -19.93 24.10
C MET A 142 5.60 -21.01 23.56
N ILE A 143 5.88 -22.29 23.79
CA ILE A 143 4.97 -23.39 23.40
C ILE A 143 3.67 -23.33 24.24
N ALA A 144 3.79 -23.09 25.56
CA ALA A 144 2.64 -22.96 26.46
C ALA A 144 1.71 -21.79 26.07
N THR A 145 2.27 -20.72 25.52
CA THR A 145 1.55 -19.50 25.11
C THR A 145 1.20 -19.44 23.62
N ASP A 146 1.51 -20.50 22.86
CA ASP A 146 1.34 -20.59 21.40
C ASP A 146 2.05 -19.47 20.61
N HIS A 147 3.19 -19.02 21.10
CA HIS A 147 3.94 -17.92 20.51
C HIS A 147 4.58 -18.31 19.17
N SER A 148 4.46 -17.46 18.14
CA SER A 148 4.94 -17.75 16.78
C SER A 148 6.46 -17.92 16.68
N LEU A 149 7.22 -17.19 17.51
CA LEU A 149 8.70 -17.32 17.56
C LEU A 149 9.19 -18.65 18.15
N ARG A 150 8.30 -19.54 18.60
CA ARG A 150 8.70 -20.87 19.08
C ARG A 150 9.45 -21.67 18.04
N TYR A 151 9.05 -21.62 16.77
CA TYR A 151 9.67 -22.45 15.72
C TYR A 151 11.11 -22.03 15.38
N PRO A 152 11.41 -20.73 15.17
CA PRO A 152 12.80 -20.26 15.04
C PRO A 152 13.65 -20.61 16.26
N LEU A 153 13.17 -20.36 17.48
CA LEU A 153 13.93 -20.65 18.70
C LEU A 153 14.15 -22.15 18.89
N GLN A 154 13.13 -22.97 18.63
CA GLN A 154 13.22 -24.44 18.63
C GLN A 154 14.27 -24.94 17.64
N ALA A 155 14.33 -24.37 16.43
CA ALA A 155 15.35 -24.74 15.45
C ALA A 155 16.76 -24.41 15.95
N ILE A 156 16.96 -23.23 16.54
CA ILE A 156 18.25 -22.80 17.08
C ILE A 156 18.71 -23.73 18.22
N ILE A 157 17.84 -23.99 19.20
CA ILE A 157 18.19 -24.84 20.35
C ILE A 157 18.42 -26.28 19.88
N SER A 158 17.54 -26.82 19.03
CA SER A 158 17.68 -28.20 18.51
C SER A 158 18.98 -28.37 17.72
N LEU A 159 19.37 -27.38 16.91
CA LEU A 159 20.65 -27.39 16.22
C LEU A 159 21.83 -27.33 17.19
N GLY A 160 21.72 -26.55 18.26
CA GLY A 160 22.71 -26.47 19.32
C GLY A 160 22.92 -27.80 20.05
N GLN A 161 21.84 -28.52 20.36
CA GLN A 161 21.89 -29.85 20.97
C GLN A 161 22.56 -30.87 20.03
N LEU A 162 22.16 -30.91 18.76
CA LEU A 162 22.79 -31.77 17.75
C LEU A 162 24.28 -31.49 17.60
N TYR A 163 24.66 -30.22 17.59
CA TYR A 163 26.05 -29.82 17.51
C TYR A 163 26.85 -30.29 18.74
N GLY A 164 26.27 -30.20 19.94
CA GLY A 164 26.86 -30.73 21.18
C GLY A 164 27.14 -32.22 21.09
N ASP A 165 26.15 -33.04 20.70
CA ASP A 165 26.33 -34.49 20.57
C ASP A 165 27.33 -34.88 19.49
N VAL A 166 27.30 -34.20 18.34
CA VAL A 166 28.28 -34.44 17.27
C VAL A 166 29.69 -34.19 17.78
N LEU A 167 29.90 -33.10 18.51
CA LEU A 167 31.19 -32.79 19.13
C LEU A 167 31.59 -33.80 20.21
N TYR A 168 30.63 -34.24 21.03
CA TYR A 168 30.84 -35.24 22.07
C TYR A 168 31.39 -36.55 21.52
N TYR A 169 30.75 -37.09 20.46
CA TYR A 169 31.21 -38.31 19.81
C TYR A 169 32.48 -38.09 18.97
N ALA A 170 32.56 -36.99 18.22
CA ALA A 170 33.70 -36.74 17.34
C ALA A 170 35.02 -36.66 18.12
N THR A 171 35.01 -35.99 19.29
CA THR A 171 36.19 -35.90 20.15
C THR A 171 36.53 -37.24 20.79
N CYS A 172 35.55 -37.98 21.30
CA CYS A 172 35.78 -39.32 21.86
C CYS A 172 36.37 -40.28 20.82
N LEU A 173 35.81 -40.30 19.60
CA LEU A 173 36.30 -41.12 18.51
C LEU A 173 37.69 -40.68 18.02
N PHE A 174 37.96 -39.37 18.01
CA PHE A 174 39.29 -38.86 17.68
C PHE A 174 40.34 -39.37 18.67
N ASP A 175 40.09 -39.24 19.97
CA ASP A 175 41.02 -39.69 21.00
C ASP A 175 41.23 -41.21 20.95
N PHE A 176 40.17 -41.98 20.67
CA PHE A 176 40.26 -43.42 20.48
C PHE A 176 41.12 -43.80 19.26
N TYR A 177 40.78 -43.30 18.07
CA TYR A 177 41.45 -43.72 16.83
C TYR A 177 42.85 -43.10 16.64
N ILE A 178 43.08 -41.90 17.17
CA ILE A 178 44.33 -41.15 16.95
C ILE A 178 45.27 -41.25 18.14
N LEU A 179 44.76 -41.14 19.37
CA LEU A 179 45.58 -41.16 20.58
C LEU A 179 45.60 -42.52 21.27
N GLY A 180 44.74 -43.46 20.86
CA GLY A 180 44.61 -44.77 21.50
C GLY A 180 44.00 -44.69 22.90
N LEU A 181 43.29 -43.60 23.21
CA LEU A 181 42.67 -43.35 24.52
C LEU A 181 41.19 -43.72 24.48
N GLU A 182 40.80 -44.69 25.31
CA GLU A 182 39.41 -45.10 25.47
C GLU A 182 38.86 -44.56 26.79
N TYR A 183 37.85 -43.69 26.69
CA TYR A 183 37.22 -43.06 27.86
C TYR A 183 35.94 -43.76 28.34
N SER A 184 35.38 -44.63 27.50
CA SER A 184 34.17 -45.39 27.82
C SER A 184 34.52 -46.78 28.36
N ARG A 185 33.69 -47.29 29.26
CA ARG A 185 33.80 -48.66 29.72
C ARG A 185 33.33 -49.65 28.63
N PRO A 186 34.07 -50.74 28.38
CA PRO A 186 33.77 -51.66 27.29
C PRO A 186 32.57 -52.58 27.57
N GLU A 187 32.06 -52.61 28.80
CA GLU A 187 30.89 -53.41 29.15
C GLU A 187 29.68 -53.02 28.28
N PRO A 188 29.03 -53.98 27.59
CA PRO A 188 27.95 -53.67 26.64
C PRO A 188 26.81 -52.84 27.22
N ALA A 189 26.47 -53.06 28.49
CA ALA A 189 25.41 -52.30 29.17
C ALA A 189 25.78 -50.81 29.36
N ILE A 190 27.06 -50.50 29.56
CA ILE A 190 27.54 -49.14 29.76
C ILE A 190 27.73 -48.46 28.40
N PHE A 191 28.42 -49.11 27.47
CA PHE A 191 28.65 -48.54 26.14
C PHE A 191 27.32 -48.37 25.37
N TRP A 192 26.55 -49.44 25.15
CA TRP A 192 25.31 -49.30 24.38
C TRP A 192 24.20 -48.60 25.15
N GLY A 193 24.11 -48.79 26.47
CA GLY A 193 23.07 -48.19 27.30
C GLY A 193 23.32 -46.72 27.58
N TYR A 194 24.48 -46.38 28.14
CA TYR A 194 24.76 -45.01 28.59
C TYR A 194 25.44 -44.19 27.50
N PHE A 195 26.49 -44.71 26.88
CA PHE A 195 27.23 -43.93 25.88
C PHE A 195 26.39 -43.71 24.61
N VAL A 196 25.74 -44.74 24.08
CA VAL A 196 24.96 -44.63 22.83
C VAL A 196 23.48 -44.27 23.09
N PHE A 197 22.74 -45.11 23.81
CA PHE A 197 21.28 -44.98 23.88
C PHE A 197 20.81 -43.73 24.62
N MET A 198 21.42 -43.37 25.76
CA MET A 198 21.04 -42.12 26.46
C MET A 198 21.27 -40.89 25.58
N ASN A 199 22.43 -40.75 24.93
CA ASN A 199 22.70 -39.62 24.05
C ASN A 199 21.82 -39.62 22.77
N SER A 200 21.28 -40.77 22.35
CA SER A 200 20.40 -40.85 21.16
C SER A 200 19.15 -39.97 21.26
N PHE A 201 18.64 -39.68 22.47
CA PHE A 201 17.50 -38.79 22.66
C PHE A 201 17.81 -37.34 22.24
N TRP A 202 19.01 -36.85 22.54
CA TRP A 202 19.49 -35.51 22.15
C TRP A 202 19.89 -35.40 20.67
N ILE A 203 19.91 -36.54 19.96
CA ILE A 203 20.03 -36.57 18.50
C ILE A 203 18.66 -36.67 17.83
N VAL A 204 17.88 -37.70 18.16
CA VAL A 204 16.67 -38.05 17.42
C VAL A 204 15.58 -37.00 17.60
N ILE A 205 15.33 -36.57 18.84
CA ILE A 205 14.27 -35.61 19.14
C ILE A 205 14.60 -34.24 18.51
N PRO A 206 15.79 -33.66 18.71
CA PRO A 206 16.18 -32.40 18.06
C PRO A 206 16.16 -32.47 16.52
N CYS A 207 16.54 -33.59 15.90
CA CYS A 207 16.41 -33.75 14.44
C CYS A 207 14.95 -33.61 13.96
N ILE A 208 14.02 -34.28 14.64
CA ILE A 208 12.58 -34.21 14.32
C ILE A 208 12.07 -32.78 14.53
N LEU A 209 12.43 -32.16 15.65
CA LEU A 209 12.00 -30.80 16.00
C LEU A 209 12.57 -29.75 15.06
N LEU A 210 13.82 -29.88 14.64
CA LEU A 210 14.47 -29.01 13.65
C LEU A 210 13.77 -29.11 12.29
N PHE A 211 13.55 -30.33 11.80
CA PHE A 211 12.85 -30.56 10.53
C PHE A 211 11.44 -29.96 10.54
N ASN A 212 10.70 -30.17 11.63
CA ASN A 212 9.36 -29.63 11.80
C ASN A 212 9.36 -28.09 11.84
N SER A 213 10.27 -27.48 12.60
CA SER A 213 10.41 -26.02 12.66
C SER A 213 10.71 -25.41 11.30
N VAL A 214 11.67 -25.96 10.55
CA VAL A 214 12.03 -25.49 9.21
C VAL A 214 10.83 -25.60 8.27
N LYS A 215 10.12 -26.73 8.30
CA LYS A 215 8.95 -26.98 7.45
C LYS A 215 7.80 -26.01 7.74
N VAL A 216 7.49 -25.75 9.02
CA VAL A 216 6.41 -24.83 9.40
C VAL A 216 6.76 -23.40 9.04
N THR A 217 7.98 -22.96 9.33
CA THR A 217 8.47 -21.63 8.93
C THR A 217 8.43 -21.45 7.42
N GLY A 218 8.88 -22.44 6.65
CA GLY A 218 8.82 -22.42 5.19
C GLY A 218 7.39 -22.29 4.64
N ARG A 219 6.43 -23.04 5.20
CA ARG A 219 5.01 -22.93 4.83
C ARG A 219 4.44 -21.54 5.10
N ALA A 220 4.80 -20.91 6.23
CA ALA A 220 4.37 -19.56 6.55
C ALA A 220 4.86 -18.53 5.51
N PHE A 221 6.14 -18.60 5.13
CA PHE A 221 6.68 -17.75 4.06
C PHE A 221 6.04 -18.00 2.70
N SER A 222 5.75 -19.26 2.35
CA SER A 222 5.03 -19.56 1.10
C SER A 222 3.61 -19.00 1.08
N ALA A 223 2.90 -19.05 2.21
CA ALA A 223 1.56 -18.47 2.33
C ALA A 223 1.60 -16.95 2.18
N LEU A 224 2.56 -16.28 2.81
CA LEU A 224 2.77 -14.83 2.67
C LEU A 224 3.03 -14.44 1.20
N LYS A 225 3.96 -15.13 0.53
CA LYS A 225 4.25 -14.89 -0.90
C LYS A 225 3.03 -15.09 -1.79
N LYS A 226 2.19 -16.09 -1.50
CA LYS A 226 0.94 -16.33 -2.25
C LYS A 226 -0.04 -15.18 -2.06
N MET A 227 -0.20 -14.69 -0.84
CA MET A 227 -1.06 -13.55 -0.52
C MET A 227 -0.57 -12.28 -1.23
N GLU A 228 0.72 -11.96 -1.13
CA GLU A 228 1.34 -10.82 -1.83
C GLU A 228 1.16 -10.90 -3.34
N LYS A 229 1.34 -12.09 -3.92
CA LYS A 229 1.11 -12.31 -5.36
C LYS A 229 -0.33 -11.98 -5.72
N THR A 230 -1.31 -12.50 -4.99
CA THR A 230 -2.73 -12.23 -5.25
C THR A 230 -3.06 -10.75 -5.16
N LEU A 231 -2.49 -10.02 -4.20
CA LEU A 231 -2.66 -8.56 -4.07
C LEU A 231 -2.04 -7.79 -5.25
N LYS A 232 -0.92 -8.27 -5.82
CA LYS A 232 -0.22 -7.62 -6.93
C LYS A 232 -0.78 -7.94 -8.31
N THR A 233 -1.37 -9.13 -8.49
CA THR A 233 -1.84 -9.60 -9.80
C THR A 233 -3.34 -9.39 -10.04
N SER A 234 -4.07 -8.80 -9.07
CA SER A 234 -5.47 -8.45 -9.31
C SER A 234 -5.55 -7.33 -10.34
N THR A 235 -6.43 -7.49 -11.34
CA THR A 235 -6.77 -6.42 -12.28
C THR A 235 -7.40 -5.24 -11.54
N ASN A 236 -7.38 -4.07 -12.18
CA ASN A 236 -7.91 -2.84 -11.58
C ASN A 236 -9.40 -3.00 -11.26
N ALA A 237 -9.84 -2.45 -10.12
CA ALA A 237 -11.26 -2.41 -9.81
C ALA A 237 -12.04 -1.69 -10.94
N GLY A 238 -13.24 -2.17 -11.26
CA GLY A 238 -14.07 -1.62 -12.32
C GLY A 238 -13.72 -2.10 -13.75
N THR A 239 -12.70 -2.95 -13.91
CA THR A 239 -12.43 -3.65 -15.19
C THR A 239 -13.52 -4.68 -15.46
N ALA A 240 -14.15 -4.65 -16.65
CA ALA A 240 -15.07 -5.71 -17.05
C ALA A 240 -14.36 -7.07 -17.21
N LEU A 241 -15.04 -8.14 -16.76
CA LEU A 241 -14.55 -9.51 -16.88
C LEU A 241 -15.01 -10.19 -18.17
N SER A 242 -16.03 -9.65 -18.84
CA SER A 242 -16.47 -10.12 -20.15
C SER A 242 -15.50 -9.67 -21.26
N LYS A 243 -15.44 -10.44 -22.35
CA LYS A 243 -14.61 -10.11 -23.52
C LYS A 243 -15.19 -8.99 -24.38
N ASP A 244 -16.50 -8.79 -24.31
CA ASP A 244 -17.26 -7.81 -25.11
C ASP A 244 -18.22 -7.03 -24.20
N PRO A 245 -17.70 -6.15 -23.33
CA PRO A 245 -18.53 -5.31 -22.47
C PRO A 245 -19.16 -4.15 -23.27
N PRO A 246 -20.25 -3.53 -22.75
CA PRO A 246 -20.72 -2.21 -23.19
C PRO A 246 -19.56 -1.20 -23.37
N THR A 247 -19.65 -0.27 -24.32
CA THR A 247 -18.59 0.74 -24.57
C THR A 247 -18.19 1.42 -23.26
N LEU A 248 -19.14 1.74 -22.39
CA LEU A 248 -18.93 2.32 -21.06
C LEU A 248 -17.90 1.58 -20.19
N PHE A 249 -17.81 0.25 -20.30
CA PHE A 249 -16.86 -0.61 -19.57
C PHE A 249 -15.73 -1.17 -20.44
N SER A 250 -15.66 -0.76 -21.71
CA SER A 250 -14.51 -1.03 -22.55
C SER A 250 -13.33 -0.12 -22.17
N PRO A 251 -12.09 -0.60 -22.28
CA PRO A 251 -10.93 0.24 -22.03
C PRO A 251 -10.79 1.33 -23.10
N LEU A 252 -10.22 2.47 -22.71
CA LEU A 252 -9.82 3.55 -23.60
C LEU A 252 -8.35 3.87 -23.36
N THR A 253 -7.56 3.95 -24.42
CA THR A 253 -6.16 4.39 -24.33
C THR A 253 -6.03 5.77 -24.94
N ILE A 254 -5.47 6.70 -24.17
CA ILE A 254 -5.08 8.03 -24.64
C ILE A 254 -3.59 8.16 -24.37
N ARG A 255 -2.81 8.32 -25.45
CA ARG A 255 -1.34 8.25 -25.39
C ARG A 255 -0.87 6.97 -24.68
N ASP A 256 -0.02 7.08 -23.65
CA ASP A 256 0.54 5.93 -22.92
C ASP A 256 -0.34 5.51 -21.72
N VAL A 257 -1.51 6.13 -21.53
CA VAL A 257 -2.39 5.88 -20.39
C VAL A 257 -3.63 5.11 -20.83
N THR A 258 -3.79 3.91 -20.30
CA THR A 258 -4.99 3.08 -20.48
C THR A 258 -5.91 3.20 -19.29
N PHE A 259 -7.15 3.59 -19.55
CA PHE A 259 -8.27 3.62 -18.62
C PHE A 259 -9.08 2.33 -18.77
N GLN A 260 -9.36 1.63 -17.67
CA GLN A 260 -10.00 0.31 -17.72
C GLN A 260 -11.51 0.34 -18.04
N ASN A 261 -12.12 1.53 -18.01
CA ASN A 261 -13.50 1.82 -18.40
C ASN A 261 -13.58 3.31 -18.80
N ARG A 262 -14.77 3.79 -19.16
CA ARG A 262 -15.00 5.17 -19.65
C ARG A 262 -15.74 6.05 -18.63
N ILE A 263 -15.71 5.67 -17.34
CA ILE A 263 -16.35 6.40 -16.24
C ILE A 263 -15.29 7.13 -15.41
N TRP A 264 -15.29 8.45 -15.48
CA TRP A 264 -14.34 9.31 -14.77
C TRP A 264 -15.03 10.15 -13.70
N VAL A 265 -14.31 10.45 -12.62
CA VAL A 265 -14.76 11.41 -11.60
C VAL A 265 -14.37 12.81 -12.06
N ALA A 266 -15.36 13.68 -12.21
CA ALA A 266 -15.14 15.08 -12.54
C ALA A 266 -14.45 15.83 -11.37
N PRO A 267 -13.67 16.89 -11.65
CA PRO A 267 -13.12 17.75 -10.61
C PRO A 267 -14.26 18.45 -9.84
N MET A 268 -14.22 18.36 -8.51
CA MET A 268 -15.22 18.93 -7.60
C MET A 268 -14.53 19.62 -6.44
N CYS A 269 -14.63 20.96 -6.35
CA CYS A 269 -14.00 21.70 -5.26
C CYS A 269 -14.55 21.31 -3.89
N MET A 270 -13.66 20.96 -2.98
CA MET A 270 -13.98 20.53 -1.62
C MET A 270 -13.65 21.59 -0.58
N TYR A 271 -12.92 22.65 -0.96
CA TYR A 271 -12.62 23.80 -0.11
C TYR A 271 -12.03 23.37 1.26
N SER A 272 -11.20 22.32 1.24
CA SER A 272 -10.70 21.60 2.43
C SER A 272 -9.16 21.55 2.50
N ALA A 273 -8.48 22.35 1.67
CA ALA A 273 -7.03 22.51 1.69
C ALA A 273 -6.60 23.50 2.77
N ASN A 274 -5.35 23.37 3.21
CA ASN A 274 -4.72 24.32 4.12
C ASN A 274 -3.65 25.10 3.38
N ASP A 275 -3.95 26.35 3.02
CA ASP A 275 -3.09 27.18 2.17
C ASP A 275 -2.61 26.45 0.90
N GLY A 276 -3.56 25.89 0.16
CA GLY A 276 -3.30 25.09 -1.04
C GLY A 276 -2.80 23.67 -0.79
N HIS A 277 -2.32 23.34 0.41
CA HIS A 277 -1.85 21.98 0.72
C HIS A 277 -3.04 21.03 0.88
N LEU A 278 -2.99 19.91 0.16
CA LEU A 278 -3.98 18.84 0.35
C LEU A 278 -3.86 18.25 1.77
N THR A 279 -5.00 18.13 2.43
CA THR A 279 -5.17 17.51 3.74
C THR A 279 -5.61 16.04 3.63
N ASP A 280 -5.63 15.31 4.75
CA ASP A 280 -6.17 13.94 4.84
C ASP A 280 -7.60 13.79 4.29
N PHE A 281 -8.37 14.88 4.31
CA PHE A 281 -9.69 14.91 3.69
C PHE A 281 -9.62 14.48 2.22
N HIS A 282 -8.69 15.05 1.45
CA HIS A 282 -8.55 14.75 0.02
C HIS A 282 -8.10 13.31 -0.21
N LEU A 283 -7.19 12.79 0.61
CA LEU A 283 -6.77 11.39 0.52
C LEU A 283 -7.97 10.45 0.69
N VAL A 284 -8.79 10.65 1.72
CA VAL A 284 -9.97 9.82 1.97
C VAL A 284 -11.03 10.02 0.89
N HIS A 285 -11.30 11.26 0.51
CA HIS A 285 -12.30 11.62 -0.49
C HIS A 285 -11.99 11.03 -1.87
N LEU A 286 -10.80 11.31 -2.40
CA LEU A 286 -10.37 10.84 -3.72
C LEU A 286 -10.09 9.34 -3.70
N GLY A 287 -9.52 8.83 -2.61
CA GLY A 287 -9.27 7.42 -2.41
C GLY A 287 -10.55 6.59 -2.41
N ALA A 288 -11.66 7.12 -1.88
CA ALA A 288 -12.96 6.45 -1.89
C ALA A 288 -13.49 6.21 -3.31
N PHE A 289 -13.18 7.09 -4.27
CA PHE A 289 -13.59 6.93 -5.66
C PHE A 289 -12.64 6.05 -6.46
N ALA A 290 -11.33 6.32 -6.37
CA ALA A 290 -10.31 5.55 -7.09
C ALA A 290 -10.42 4.06 -6.74
N TYR A 291 -10.49 3.74 -5.45
CA TYR A 291 -10.58 2.36 -4.99
C TYR A 291 -11.86 1.63 -5.44
N ARG A 292 -12.90 2.37 -5.87
CA ARG A 292 -14.22 1.82 -6.25
C ARG A 292 -14.50 1.84 -7.76
N GLY A 293 -13.43 1.81 -8.54
CA GLY A 293 -13.46 1.37 -9.93
C GLY A 293 -13.65 2.46 -10.97
N ALA A 294 -13.70 3.74 -10.57
CA ALA A 294 -13.54 4.84 -11.53
C ALA A 294 -12.15 4.74 -12.16
N SER A 295 -12.07 4.80 -13.49
CA SER A 295 -10.78 4.63 -14.18
C SER A 295 -9.88 5.85 -14.13
N LEU A 296 -10.46 7.03 -13.90
CA LEU A 296 -9.73 8.26 -13.59
C LEU A 296 -10.50 9.02 -12.50
N THR A 297 -9.78 9.47 -11.48
CA THR A 297 -10.29 10.47 -10.53
C THR A 297 -9.53 11.76 -10.73
N ILE A 298 -10.23 12.85 -11.08
CA ILE A 298 -9.60 14.15 -11.32
C ILE A 298 -9.67 14.97 -10.03
N ILE A 299 -8.51 15.35 -9.49
CA ILE A 299 -8.38 16.26 -8.36
C ILE A 299 -9.01 17.60 -8.73
N GLU A 300 -9.67 18.22 -7.75
CA GLU A 300 -10.39 19.49 -7.91
C GLU A 300 -9.54 20.62 -8.51
N ALA A 301 -10.22 21.68 -8.95
CA ALA A 301 -9.58 22.88 -9.48
C ALA A 301 -8.46 23.36 -8.53
N THR A 302 -7.22 23.18 -8.99
CA THR A 302 -6.01 23.41 -8.21
C THR A 302 -5.36 24.69 -8.71
N ALA A 303 -5.27 25.69 -7.83
CA ALA A 303 -4.81 27.00 -8.20
C ALA A 303 -3.31 27.02 -8.56
N VAL A 304 -2.97 27.65 -9.68
CA VAL A 304 -1.58 27.79 -10.16
C VAL A 304 -0.83 28.96 -9.53
N ARG A 305 -1.57 29.85 -8.87
CA ARG A 305 -1.12 31.02 -8.12
C ARG A 305 -2.01 31.23 -6.89
N PRO A 306 -1.49 31.78 -5.78
CA PRO A 306 -2.29 31.98 -4.55
C PRO A 306 -3.57 32.80 -4.78
N GLU A 307 -3.50 33.86 -5.58
CA GLU A 307 -4.66 34.72 -5.90
C GLU A 307 -5.65 34.07 -6.87
N GLY A 308 -5.22 33.00 -7.54
CA GLY A 308 -6.02 32.22 -8.49
C GLY A 308 -6.98 31.23 -7.85
N ARG A 309 -7.01 31.11 -6.52
CA ARG A 309 -7.97 30.27 -5.80
C ARG A 309 -9.39 30.85 -5.88
N ILE A 310 -10.42 30.01 -5.83
CA ILE A 310 -11.82 30.42 -5.67
C ILE A 310 -12.05 30.88 -4.23
N SER A 311 -11.59 30.09 -3.26
CA SER A 311 -11.67 30.37 -1.82
C SER A 311 -10.34 30.16 -1.11
N PRO A 312 -10.17 30.65 0.13
CA PRO A 312 -8.99 30.35 0.95
C PRO A 312 -8.76 28.85 1.20
N GLY A 313 -9.81 28.02 1.13
CA GLY A 313 -9.74 26.57 1.35
C GLY A 313 -9.43 25.76 0.09
N ASP A 314 -9.14 26.38 -1.04
CA ASP A 314 -8.89 25.68 -2.31
C ASP A 314 -7.50 25.03 -2.34
N ALA A 315 -7.42 23.92 -3.08
CA ALA A 315 -6.16 23.27 -3.42
C ALA A 315 -5.25 24.17 -4.27
N GLY A 316 -3.94 24.01 -4.10
CA GLY A 316 -2.90 24.83 -4.72
C GLY A 316 -1.69 24.04 -5.14
N LEU A 317 -1.06 24.45 -6.24
CA LEU A 317 0.20 23.84 -6.71
C LEU A 317 1.15 24.90 -7.28
N TRP A 318 1.27 26.04 -6.58
CA TRP A 318 2.13 27.16 -6.93
C TRP A 318 3.55 27.04 -6.33
N GLU A 319 3.75 26.19 -5.33
CA GLU A 319 5.06 25.99 -4.66
C GLU A 319 5.40 24.51 -4.42
N ASP A 320 6.68 24.22 -4.21
CA ASP A 320 7.18 22.83 -4.13
C ASP A 320 6.70 22.09 -2.87
N ALA A 321 6.45 22.81 -1.77
CA ALA A 321 5.94 22.23 -0.53
C ALA A 321 4.58 21.54 -0.72
N GLN A 322 3.80 21.98 -1.72
CA GLN A 322 2.48 21.42 -2.01
C GLN A 322 2.56 20.03 -2.67
N ILE A 323 3.69 19.67 -3.30
CA ILE A 323 3.87 18.40 -4.03
C ILE A 323 3.55 17.18 -3.16
N GLU A 324 3.95 17.19 -1.90
CA GLU A 324 3.82 16.02 -1.00
C GLU A 324 2.37 15.53 -0.88
N GLY A 325 1.42 16.45 -0.74
CA GLY A 325 0.00 16.13 -0.62
C GLY A 325 -0.55 15.44 -1.88
N PHE A 326 -0.21 15.96 -3.05
CA PHE A 326 -0.61 15.35 -4.33
C PHE A 326 0.07 14.00 -4.54
N LYS A 327 1.36 13.89 -4.20
CA LYS A 327 2.11 12.63 -4.30
C LYS A 327 1.48 11.54 -3.45
N ARG A 328 1.05 11.86 -2.22
CA ARG A 328 0.40 10.88 -1.33
C ARG A 328 -0.92 10.35 -1.92
N VAL A 329 -1.69 11.21 -2.59
CA VAL A 329 -2.92 10.81 -3.29
C VAL A 329 -2.58 9.94 -4.52
N ALA A 330 -1.59 10.33 -5.31
CA ALA A 330 -1.16 9.58 -6.50
C ALA A 330 -0.63 8.19 -6.12
N ASP A 331 0.27 8.12 -5.12
CA ASP A 331 0.83 6.87 -4.61
C ASP A 331 -0.29 5.93 -4.09
N PHE A 332 -1.32 6.48 -3.42
CA PHE A 332 -2.48 5.70 -3.02
C PHE A 332 -3.25 5.14 -4.22
N ALA A 333 -3.60 5.98 -5.21
CA ALA A 333 -4.33 5.57 -6.40
C ALA A 333 -3.56 4.49 -7.18
N HIS A 334 -2.27 4.70 -7.41
CA HIS A 334 -1.39 3.74 -8.08
C HIS A 334 -1.26 2.43 -7.30
N GLY A 335 -1.21 2.50 -5.96
CA GLY A 335 -1.26 1.32 -5.10
C GLY A 335 -2.54 0.49 -5.24
N GLN A 336 -3.62 1.06 -5.76
CA GLN A 336 -4.87 0.37 -6.12
C GLN A 336 -4.97 0.04 -7.62
N GLY A 337 -3.90 0.29 -8.40
CA GLY A 337 -3.88 0.11 -9.86
C GLY A 337 -4.61 1.22 -10.64
N GLN A 338 -5.05 2.29 -9.99
CA GLN A 338 -5.92 3.32 -10.56
C GLN A 338 -5.15 4.52 -11.07
N LYS A 339 -5.78 5.33 -11.92
CA LYS A 339 -5.21 6.57 -12.45
C LYS A 339 -5.74 7.80 -11.74
N ILE A 340 -4.87 8.80 -11.59
CA ILE A 340 -5.23 10.09 -10.98
C ILE A 340 -4.95 11.23 -11.96
N GLY A 341 -5.89 12.16 -12.05
CA GLY A 341 -5.75 13.38 -12.83
C GLY A 341 -5.77 14.61 -11.94
N ILE A 342 -5.42 15.77 -12.49
CA ILE A 342 -5.53 17.07 -11.80
C ILE A 342 -6.11 18.12 -12.74
N GLN A 343 -7.03 18.94 -12.26
CA GLN A 343 -7.46 20.13 -12.98
C GLN A 343 -6.66 21.35 -12.51
N LEU A 344 -5.82 21.93 -13.36
CA LEU A 344 -5.12 23.19 -13.09
C LEU A 344 -6.02 24.38 -13.41
N ALA A 345 -6.08 25.36 -12.51
CA ALA A 345 -7.06 26.43 -12.59
C ALA A 345 -6.53 27.80 -12.12
N HIS A 346 -7.24 28.85 -12.56
CA HIS A 346 -7.15 30.19 -12.00
C HIS A 346 -8.55 30.83 -12.04
N ALA A 347 -9.09 31.18 -10.87
CA ALA A 347 -10.47 31.63 -10.71
C ALA A 347 -10.76 33.02 -11.30
N GLY A 348 -9.71 33.83 -11.51
CA GLY A 348 -9.82 35.14 -12.15
C GLY A 348 -10.80 36.03 -11.39
N ARG A 349 -11.71 36.71 -12.11
CA ARG A 349 -12.71 37.62 -11.52
C ARG A 349 -13.72 36.98 -10.56
N LYS A 350 -13.67 35.66 -10.39
CA LYS A 350 -14.48 34.89 -9.44
C LYS A 350 -13.69 34.40 -8.22
N ALA A 351 -12.43 34.83 -8.09
CA ALA A 351 -11.57 34.51 -6.95
C ALA A 351 -12.01 35.22 -5.66
N SER A 352 -11.40 34.80 -4.55
CA SER A 352 -11.59 35.40 -3.22
C SER A 352 -13.05 35.40 -2.75
N THR A 353 -13.70 34.24 -2.82
CA THR A 353 -15.05 34.00 -2.28
C THR A 353 -15.00 33.07 -1.07
N LEU A 354 -16.00 33.16 -0.20
CA LEU A 354 -16.15 32.22 0.92
C LEU A 354 -16.55 30.82 0.41
N PRO A 355 -16.15 29.74 1.10
CA PRO A 355 -16.66 28.41 0.83
C PRO A 355 -18.21 28.37 0.82
N PRO A 356 -18.85 27.54 -0.01
CA PRO A 356 -20.30 27.61 -0.26
C PRO A 356 -21.21 27.46 0.97
N TRP A 357 -20.73 26.87 2.06
CA TRP A 357 -21.49 26.71 3.31
C TRP A 357 -21.31 27.86 4.31
N MET A 358 -20.34 28.76 4.08
CA MET A 358 -20.11 29.94 4.92
C MET A 358 -20.92 31.15 4.44
N GLY A 359 -21.29 31.19 3.16
CA GLY A 359 -22.13 32.23 2.57
C GLY A 359 -23.65 31.92 2.65
N PRO A 360 -24.51 32.89 2.28
CA PRO A 360 -25.94 32.64 2.14
C PRO A 360 -26.22 31.57 1.08
N ARG A 361 -27.11 30.61 1.38
CA ARG A 361 -27.42 29.51 0.46
C ARG A 361 -27.81 30.04 -0.93
N GLY A 362 -27.09 29.59 -1.96
CA GLY A 362 -27.34 29.96 -3.35
C GLY A 362 -26.77 31.33 -3.76
N LYS A 363 -26.01 32.00 -2.90
CA LYS A 363 -25.28 33.23 -3.21
C LYS A 363 -23.80 33.09 -2.86
N SER A 364 -22.96 33.79 -3.60
CA SER A 364 -21.55 33.96 -3.25
C SER A 364 -21.39 35.13 -2.27
N ALA A 365 -20.32 35.08 -1.48
CA ALA A 365 -19.88 36.18 -0.64
C ALA A 365 -18.37 36.33 -0.78
N VAL A 366 -17.89 37.57 -0.78
CA VAL A 366 -16.45 37.87 -0.83
C VAL A 366 -15.79 37.36 0.44
N ALA A 367 -14.68 36.64 0.29
CA ALA A 367 -13.77 36.37 1.39
C ALA A 367 -12.93 37.64 1.62
N GLU A 368 -13.13 38.29 2.77
CA GLU A 368 -12.34 39.46 3.16
C GLU A 368 -10.98 39.03 3.73
N GLU A 369 -10.05 39.97 3.93
CA GLU A 369 -8.72 39.69 4.51
C GLU A 369 -8.83 38.96 5.87
N LYS A 370 -9.83 39.31 6.69
CA LYS A 370 -10.11 38.65 7.99
C LYS A 370 -10.53 37.18 7.86
N ASP A 371 -11.03 36.79 6.69
CA ASP A 371 -11.47 35.43 6.35
C ASP A 371 -10.38 34.67 5.58
N GLY A 372 -9.18 35.26 5.42
CA GLY A 372 -8.07 34.71 4.63
C GLY A 372 -8.17 35.00 3.13
N GLY A 373 -9.10 35.87 2.71
CA GLY A 373 -9.26 36.29 1.32
C GLY A 373 -8.32 37.42 0.89
N TRP A 374 -8.38 37.77 -0.40
CA TRP A 374 -7.54 38.75 -1.07
C TRP A 374 -8.35 39.63 -2.04
N PRO A 375 -9.43 40.29 -1.58
CA PRO A 375 -10.39 40.97 -2.47
C PRO A 375 -9.76 42.08 -3.31
N LYS A 376 -8.67 42.71 -2.84
CA LYS A 376 -7.95 43.77 -3.55
C LYS A 376 -6.96 43.25 -4.61
N ASN A 377 -6.68 41.94 -4.61
CA ASN A 377 -5.73 41.30 -5.53
C ASN A 377 -6.44 40.30 -6.48
N VAL A 378 -7.76 40.40 -6.61
CA VAL A 378 -8.49 39.64 -7.62
C VAL A 378 -8.13 40.18 -9.00
N LYS A 379 -7.77 39.29 -9.93
CA LYS A 379 -7.32 39.64 -11.29
C LYS A 379 -8.33 39.18 -12.34
N GLY A 380 -8.50 39.94 -13.41
CA GLY A 380 -9.34 39.57 -14.54
C GLY A 380 -8.84 40.17 -15.86
N MET A 381 -9.36 39.66 -16.97
CA MET A 381 -8.98 40.18 -18.30
C MET A 381 -9.40 41.64 -18.51
N SER A 382 -10.47 42.05 -17.86
CA SER A 382 -10.94 43.43 -17.79
C SER A 382 -11.43 43.74 -16.38
N ALA A 383 -11.49 45.02 -16.01
CA ALA A 383 -12.02 45.50 -14.74
C ALA A 383 -13.56 45.39 -14.68
N LEU A 384 -14.08 44.18 -14.91
CA LEU A 384 -15.50 43.85 -14.98
C LEU A 384 -15.83 42.80 -13.93
N LYS A 385 -16.51 43.22 -12.86
CA LYS A 385 -17.04 42.33 -11.83
C LYS A 385 -17.99 41.29 -12.38
N TRP A 386 -17.93 40.08 -11.81
CA TRP A 386 -18.84 39.00 -12.19
C TRP A 386 -20.28 39.29 -11.78
N GLY A 387 -20.52 39.73 -10.54
CA GLY A 387 -21.86 40.03 -10.02
C GLY A 387 -21.86 40.36 -8.53
N GLU A 388 -23.06 40.46 -7.94
CA GLU A 388 -23.22 40.64 -6.49
C GLU A 388 -22.52 39.51 -5.71
N GLY A 389 -21.83 39.85 -4.62
CA GLY A 389 -21.09 38.87 -3.81
C GLY A 389 -19.69 38.51 -4.30
N TYR A 390 -19.17 39.23 -5.30
CA TYR A 390 -17.80 39.10 -5.81
C TYR A 390 -17.00 40.40 -5.67
N ALA A 391 -15.68 40.27 -5.60
CA ALA A 391 -14.77 41.42 -5.56
C ALA A 391 -14.67 42.12 -6.93
N GLU A 392 -14.25 43.38 -6.93
CA GLU A 392 -13.88 44.09 -8.16
C GLU A 392 -12.52 43.57 -8.65
N PRO A 393 -12.40 43.03 -9.88
CA PRO A 393 -11.12 42.57 -10.39
C PRO A 393 -10.25 43.74 -10.87
N ASN A 394 -8.96 43.66 -10.63
CA ASN A 394 -7.98 44.46 -11.34
C ASN A 394 -7.80 43.89 -12.75
N GLU A 395 -7.81 44.76 -13.75
CA GLU A 395 -7.45 44.38 -15.11
C GLU A 395 -5.97 43.96 -15.16
N MET A 396 -5.71 42.76 -15.67
CA MET A 396 -4.36 42.20 -15.74
C MET A 396 -3.46 43.02 -16.68
N THR A 397 -2.23 43.23 -16.25
CA THR A 397 -1.14 43.69 -17.14
C THR A 397 -0.67 42.57 -18.06
N LEU A 398 0.18 42.87 -19.05
CA LEU A 398 0.79 41.83 -19.89
C LEU A 398 1.69 40.91 -19.04
N GLU A 399 2.36 41.48 -18.05
CA GLU A 399 3.20 40.78 -17.07
C GLU A 399 2.35 39.84 -16.20
N ASP A 400 1.17 40.27 -15.76
CA ASP A 400 0.24 39.40 -15.03
C ASP A 400 -0.22 38.22 -15.88
N ILE A 401 -0.54 38.45 -17.17
CA ILE A 401 -0.97 37.39 -18.09
C ILE A 401 0.16 36.37 -18.25
N GLN A 402 1.39 36.85 -18.43
CA GLN A 402 2.56 35.99 -18.55
C GLN A 402 2.84 35.21 -17.25
N ASP A 403 2.73 35.85 -16.08
CA ASP A 403 2.92 35.16 -14.79
C ASP A 403 1.90 34.04 -14.59
N VAL A 404 0.64 34.24 -14.98
CA VAL A 404 -0.37 33.18 -14.91
C VAL A 404 -0.03 32.02 -15.85
N ILE A 405 0.37 32.31 -17.10
CA ILE A 405 0.79 31.28 -18.07
C ILE A 405 1.98 30.47 -17.52
N ASP A 406 2.95 31.15 -16.92
CA ASP A 406 4.08 30.50 -16.26
C ASP A 406 3.66 29.72 -15.01
N GLY A 407 2.63 30.18 -14.30
CA GLY A 407 2.04 29.41 -13.22
C GLY A 407 1.43 28.09 -13.66
N PHE A 408 0.69 28.07 -14.76
CA PHE A 408 0.21 26.81 -15.34
C PHE A 408 1.37 25.89 -15.72
N ARG A 409 2.43 26.43 -16.31
CA ARG A 409 3.66 25.68 -16.66
C ARG A 409 4.30 25.06 -15.42
N ASP A 410 4.49 25.84 -14.37
CA ASP A 410 5.18 25.37 -13.16
C ASP A 410 4.33 24.40 -12.34
N ALA A 411 3.02 24.65 -12.23
CA ALA A 411 2.08 23.71 -11.61
C ALA A 411 2.04 22.37 -12.37
N ALA A 412 2.11 22.39 -13.71
CA ALA A 412 2.20 21.17 -14.51
C ALA A 412 3.50 20.38 -14.23
N LYS A 413 4.66 21.04 -14.10
CA LYS A 413 5.91 20.38 -13.68
C LYS A 413 5.77 19.72 -12.32
N ARG A 414 5.14 20.41 -11.36
CA ARG A 414 4.90 19.90 -10.01
C ARG A 414 3.93 18.72 -10.01
N ALA A 415 2.88 18.76 -10.84
CA ALA A 415 1.94 17.65 -11.00
C ALA A 415 2.66 16.40 -11.54
N VAL A 416 3.55 16.56 -12.52
CA VAL A 416 4.40 15.47 -13.02
C VAL A 416 5.30 14.93 -11.91
N ALA A 417 5.96 15.82 -11.13
CA ALA A 417 6.81 15.41 -10.01
C ALA A 417 6.03 14.69 -8.89
N ALA A 418 4.75 15.03 -8.71
CA ALA A 418 3.84 14.35 -7.79
C ALA A 418 3.36 12.98 -8.29
N GLY A 419 3.62 12.61 -9.54
CA GLY A 419 3.17 11.34 -10.13
C GLY A 419 1.74 11.37 -10.66
N ILE A 420 1.20 12.54 -10.99
CA ILE A 420 -0.11 12.65 -11.64
C ILE A 420 -0.07 12.06 -13.06
N ASP A 421 -1.09 11.31 -13.47
CA ASP A 421 -1.14 10.64 -14.77
C ASP A 421 -1.75 11.53 -15.88
N VAL A 422 -2.62 12.48 -15.52
CA VAL A 422 -3.44 13.27 -16.45
C VAL A 422 -3.54 14.73 -15.99
N ILE A 423 -3.38 15.69 -16.89
CA ILE A 423 -3.58 17.12 -16.58
C ILE A 423 -4.75 17.66 -17.39
N GLU A 424 -5.67 18.35 -16.72
CA GLU A 424 -6.76 19.11 -17.32
C GLU A 424 -6.56 20.61 -17.09
N ILE A 425 -6.64 21.41 -18.15
CA ILE A 425 -6.63 22.87 -18.08
C ILE A 425 -8.06 23.37 -17.91
N HIS A 426 -8.32 24.16 -16.87
CA HIS A 426 -9.65 24.71 -16.63
C HIS A 426 -9.91 25.99 -17.46
N GLY A 427 -10.46 25.81 -18.66
CA GLY A 427 -10.92 26.86 -19.57
C GLY A 427 -12.43 27.17 -19.50
N ALA A 428 -13.10 26.91 -18.38
CA ALA A 428 -14.58 26.89 -18.30
C ALA A 428 -15.14 27.70 -17.12
N HIS A 429 -16.47 27.68 -16.97
CA HIS A 429 -17.23 28.16 -15.80
C HIS A 429 -17.06 29.63 -15.42
N GLY A 430 -16.53 30.45 -16.33
CA GLY A 430 -16.33 31.89 -16.12
C GLY A 430 -15.12 32.24 -15.28
N TYR A 431 -14.23 31.27 -15.04
CA TYR A 431 -12.93 31.52 -14.45
C TYR A 431 -11.99 32.16 -15.49
N LEU A 432 -10.73 32.41 -15.13
CA LEU A 432 -9.87 33.32 -15.88
C LEU A 432 -9.77 33.00 -17.37
N LEU A 433 -9.38 31.77 -17.71
CA LEU A 433 -9.21 31.34 -19.10
C LEU A 433 -10.54 31.37 -19.88
N HIS A 434 -11.68 31.04 -19.27
CA HIS A 434 -12.98 31.17 -19.94
C HIS A 434 -13.35 32.64 -20.17
N SER A 435 -13.12 33.49 -19.16
CA SER A 435 -13.42 34.91 -19.25
C SER A 435 -12.59 35.64 -20.31
N SER A 436 -11.41 35.12 -20.68
CA SER A 436 -10.63 35.65 -21.80
C SER A 436 -11.26 35.35 -23.15
N LEU A 437 -12.01 34.25 -23.27
CA LEU A 437 -12.63 33.83 -24.51
C LEU A 437 -13.84 34.70 -24.86
N SER A 438 -14.59 35.18 -23.88
CA SER A 438 -15.87 35.86 -24.16
C SER A 438 -15.72 37.36 -24.37
N PRO A 439 -16.31 37.94 -25.44
CA PRO A 439 -16.33 39.39 -25.64
C PRO A 439 -17.16 40.13 -24.58
N VAL A 440 -18.03 39.42 -23.83
CA VAL A 440 -18.82 39.99 -22.73
C VAL A 440 -17.93 40.37 -21.54
N THR A 441 -16.80 39.67 -21.36
CA THR A 441 -15.96 39.79 -20.16
C THR A 441 -14.53 40.21 -20.46
N ASN A 442 -14.11 40.11 -21.71
CA ASN A 442 -12.82 40.56 -22.19
C ASN A 442 -13.02 41.72 -23.17
N THR A 443 -12.98 42.94 -22.63
CA THR A 443 -13.12 44.20 -23.38
C THR A 443 -11.75 44.84 -23.66
N ARG A 444 -10.67 44.06 -23.58
CA ARG A 444 -9.31 44.57 -23.85
C ARG A 444 -9.18 45.00 -25.31
N THR A 445 -8.30 45.97 -25.53
CA THR A 445 -7.97 46.50 -26.86
C THR A 445 -6.56 46.14 -27.31
N ASP A 446 -5.82 45.39 -26.50
CA ASP A 446 -4.49 44.89 -26.81
C ASP A 446 -4.54 43.51 -27.52
N GLN A 447 -3.39 42.83 -27.59
CA GLN A 447 -3.25 41.54 -28.25
C GLN A 447 -4.05 40.38 -27.60
N TYR A 448 -4.66 40.60 -26.44
CA TYR A 448 -5.47 39.61 -25.72
C TYR A 448 -6.98 39.88 -25.77
N GLY A 449 -7.46 40.91 -26.46
CA GLY A 449 -8.90 41.19 -26.61
C GLY A 449 -9.33 41.59 -28.03
N GLY A 450 -10.65 41.79 -28.20
CA GLY A 450 -11.28 42.10 -29.48
C GLY A 450 -11.53 40.86 -30.33
N SER A 451 -10.65 40.59 -31.31
CA SER A 451 -10.85 39.48 -32.25
C SER A 451 -10.87 38.12 -31.57
N TRP A 452 -11.46 37.13 -32.23
CA TRP A 452 -11.48 35.75 -31.76
C TRP A 452 -10.06 35.21 -31.50
N GLU A 453 -9.12 35.53 -32.40
CA GLU A 453 -7.71 35.11 -32.31
C GLU A 453 -7.02 35.73 -31.09
N ASN A 454 -7.35 36.96 -30.74
CA ASN A 454 -6.80 37.62 -29.56
C ASN A 454 -7.42 37.08 -28.27
N ARG A 455 -8.75 36.90 -28.23
CA ARG A 455 -9.47 36.35 -27.06
C ARG A 455 -9.03 34.93 -26.70
N THR A 456 -8.73 34.11 -27.70
CA THR A 456 -8.23 32.74 -27.52
C THR A 456 -6.73 32.64 -27.25
N ARG A 457 -5.97 33.72 -27.43
CA ARG A 457 -4.50 33.74 -27.34
C ARG A 457 -3.99 33.22 -26.00
N MET A 458 -4.52 33.74 -24.88
CA MET A 458 -4.09 33.35 -23.54
C MET A 458 -4.26 31.85 -23.29
N LEU A 459 -5.39 31.28 -23.72
CA LEU A 459 -5.64 29.85 -23.60
C LEU A 459 -4.66 29.03 -24.45
N ILE A 460 -4.43 29.43 -25.71
CA ILE A 460 -3.50 28.73 -26.60
C ILE A 460 -2.06 28.79 -26.06
N GLU A 461 -1.62 29.94 -25.54
CA GLU A 461 -0.31 30.10 -24.91
C GLU A 461 -0.19 29.23 -23.65
N THR A 462 -1.25 29.15 -22.84
CA THR A 462 -1.31 28.26 -21.66
C THR A 462 -1.19 26.79 -22.05
N ILE A 463 -1.94 26.34 -23.06
CA ILE A 463 -1.87 24.96 -23.57
C ILE A 463 -0.43 24.63 -24.02
N LYS A 464 0.19 25.51 -24.79
CA LYS A 464 1.58 25.35 -25.25
C LYS A 464 2.56 25.29 -24.08
N ALA A 465 2.39 26.17 -23.09
CA ALA A 465 3.25 26.23 -21.91
C ALA A 465 3.17 24.93 -21.10
N VAL A 466 1.96 24.44 -20.80
CA VAL A 466 1.76 23.15 -20.11
C VAL A 466 2.33 22.01 -20.95
N ARG A 467 1.95 21.91 -22.22
CA ARG A 467 2.38 20.81 -23.10
C ARG A 467 3.91 20.72 -23.22
N SER A 468 4.61 21.84 -23.15
CA SER A 468 6.08 21.92 -23.26
C SER A 468 6.85 21.29 -22.08
N VAL A 469 6.18 21.02 -20.96
CA VAL A 469 6.84 20.55 -19.72
C VAL A 469 6.31 19.23 -19.18
N ILE A 470 5.26 18.68 -19.79
CA ILE A 470 4.68 17.39 -19.40
C ILE A 470 5.11 16.28 -20.38
N PRO A 471 5.34 15.03 -19.93
CA PRO A 471 5.86 13.95 -20.77
C PRO A 471 5.01 13.69 -22.02
N GLU A 472 5.64 13.35 -23.15
CA GLU A 472 4.92 13.12 -24.41
C GLU A 472 3.79 12.10 -24.28
N GLY A 473 3.98 11.03 -23.49
CA GLY A 473 2.97 10.01 -23.21
C GLY A 473 1.83 10.42 -22.28
N MET A 474 1.88 11.60 -21.66
CA MET A 474 0.88 12.06 -20.69
C MET A 474 -0.30 12.77 -21.37
N PRO A 475 -1.56 12.34 -21.15
CA PRO A 475 -2.74 13.01 -21.66
C PRO A 475 -2.91 14.44 -21.15
N LEU A 476 -3.21 15.36 -22.07
CA LEU A 476 -3.59 16.73 -21.77
C LEU A 476 -5.04 16.99 -22.17
N LEU A 477 -5.83 17.44 -21.20
CA LEU A 477 -7.26 17.71 -21.35
C LEU A 477 -7.50 19.22 -21.32
N LEU A 478 -8.54 19.67 -22.02
CA LEU A 478 -9.10 21.00 -21.87
C LEU A 478 -10.55 20.89 -21.45
N ARG A 479 -10.92 21.53 -20.33
CA ARG A 479 -12.33 21.74 -20.00
C ARG A 479 -12.80 23.09 -20.52
N ILE A 480 -13.91 23.11 -21.26
CA ILE A 480 -14.46 24.34 -21.85
C ILE A 480 -15.93 24.53 -21.46
N SER A 481 -16.36 25.78 -21.31
CA SER A 481 -17.78 26.11 -21.33
C SER A 481 -18.16 26.36 -22.79
N ALA A 482 -18.87 25.41 -23.41
CA ALA A 482 -19.12 25.45 -24.85
C ALA A 482 -20.13 26.53 -25.29
N THR A 483 -20.90 27.08 -24.35
CA THR A 483 -21.79 28.22 -24.58
C THR A 483 -22.05 28.94 -23.27
N GLU A 484 -22.30 30.24 -23.33
CA GLU A 484 -22.58 31.09 -22.17
C GLU A 484 -24.07 31.24 -21.86
N TRP A 485 -24.95 30.75 -22.74
CA TRP A 485 -26.41 30.88 -22.61
C TRP A 485 -26.87 32.35 -22.49
N LEU A 486 -26.29 33.21 -23.33
CA LEU A 486 -26.65 34.62 -23.49
C LEU A 486 -27.22 34.83 -24.90
N GLU A 487 -28.54 34.99 -24.99
CA GLU A 487 -29.25 35.12 -26.28
C GLU A 487 -29.25 36.57 -26.79
N ASP A 488 -29.18 37.54 -25.89
CA ASP A 488 -29.41 38.97 -26.19
C ASP A 488 -28.11 39.74 -26.49
N VAL A 489 -26.93 39.10 -26.39
CA VAL A 489 -25.62 39.72 -26.59
C VAL A 489 -24.67 38.77 -27.32
N GLU A 490 -23.76 39.33 -28.13
CA GLU A 490 -22.65 38.57 -28.71
C GLU A 490 -21.80 37.98 -27.57
N SER A 491 -21.65 36.67 -27.55
CA SER A 491 -21.05 35.90 -26.45
C SER A 491 -20.39 34.64 -26.99
N TRP A 492 -19.62 33.94 -26.15
CA TRP A 492 -18.99 32.69 -26.57
C TRP A 492 -20.03 31.58 -26.75
N ASP A 493 -20.02 30.91 -27.90
CA ASP A 493 -21.02 29.93 -28.30
C ASP A 493 -20.43 28.61 -28.85
N VAL A 494 -21.31 27.72 -29.31
CA VAL A 494 -20.93 26.39 -29.81
C VAL A 494 -20.10 26.50 -31.11
N PRO A 495 -20.48 27.31 -32.12
CA PRO A 495 -19.61 27.62 -33.26
C PRO A 495 -18.19 28.08 -32.88
N ASP A 496 -18.04 28.99 -31.92
CA ASP A 496 -16.73 29.43 -31.42
C ASP A 496 -15.94 28.26 -30.80
N THR A 497 -16.63 27.41 -30.03
CA THR A 497 -16.05 26.21 -29.43
C THR A 497 -15.60 25.21 -30.49
N ILE A 498 -16.38 25.00 -31.55
CA ILE A 498 -16.02 24.14 -32.69
C ILE A 498 -14.77 24.71 -33.41
N LYS A 499 -14.69 26.03 -33.61
CA LYS A 499 -13.50 26.68 -34.21
C LYS A 499 -12.25 26.43 -33.36
N LEU A 500 -12.36 26.54 -32.03
CA LEU A 500 -11.27 26.24 -31.10
C LEU A 500 -10.90 24.75 -31.13
N ALA A 501 -11.89 23.86 -31.04
CA ALA A 501 -11.71 22.41 -30.93
C ALA A 501 -10.90 21.83 -32.11
N LYS A 502 -11.06 22.39 -33.31
CA LYS A 502 -10.27 21.99 -34.50
C LYS A 502 -8.77 22.21 -34.35
N LEU A 503 -8.35 23.18 -33.54
CA LEU A 503 -6.94 23.52 -33.32
C LEU A 503 -6.29 22.66 -32.23
N LEU A 504 -7.09 22.09 -31.33
CA LEU A 504 -6.62 21.43 -30.10
C LEU A 504 -5.69 20.23 -30.34
N PRO A 505 -5.95 19.31 -31.31
CA PRO A 505 -5.03 18.20 -31.58
C PRO A 505 -3.61 18.66 -31.94
N ALA A 506 -3.50 19.68 -32.80
CA ALA A 506 -2.21 20.23 -33.21
C ALA A 506 -1.46 20.93 -32.06
N LEU A 507 -2.18 21.37 -31.03
CA LEU A 507 -1.62 21.92 -29.80
C LEU A 507 -1.25 20.84 -28.77
N GLY A 508 -1.55 19.57 -29.05
CA GLY A 508 -1.27 18.43 -28.18
C GLY A 508 -2.29 18.20 -27.07
N VAL A 509 -3.52 18.69 -27.25
CA VAL A 509 -4.67 18.37 -26.38
C VAL A 509 -5.35 17.12 -26.93
N ASP A 510 -5.59 16.16 -26.04
CA ASP A 510 -6.05 14.82 -26.40
C ASP A 510 -7.54 14.61 -26.12
N LEU A 511 -8.12 15.40 -25.21
CA LEU A 511 -9.54 15.34 -24.88
C LEU A 511 -10.13 16.70 -24.53
N LEU A 512 -11.35 16.96 -25.00
CA LEU A 512 -12.16 18.13 -24.66
C LEU A 512 -13.28 17.72 -23.68
N ASP A 513 -13.23 18.20 -22.43
CA ASP A 513 -14.31 18.08 -21.45
C ASP A 513 -15.33 19.21 -21.68
N VAL A 514 -16.51 18.85 -22.18
CA VAL A 514 -17.54 19.79 -22.63
C VAL A 514 -18.52 20.12 -21.52
N SER A 515 -18.36 21.30 -20.92
CA SER A 515 -19.29 21.92 -19.99
C SER A 515 -20.00 23.13 -20.64
N SER A 516 -20.60 24.01 -19.85
CA SER A 516 -21.25 25.24 -20.32
C SER A 516 -21.40 26.26 -19.19
N ALA A 517 -21.74 27.49 -19.55
CA ALA A 517 -22.17 28.57 -18.65
C ALA A 517 -21.07 29.03 -17.67
N GLY A 518 -21.49 29.81 -16.68
CA GLY A 518 -20.72 30.27 -15.53
C GLY A 518 -20.09 31.65 -15.69
N ASN A 519 -20.07 32.21 -16.91
CA ASN A 519 -19.41 33.48 -17.17
C ASN A 519 -20.25 34.71 -16.79
N SER A 520 -21.58 34.64 -16.88
CA SER A 520 -22.45 35.79 -16.57
C SER A 520 -23.54 35.42 -15.56
N PRO A 521 -23.91 36.32 -14.62
CA PRO A 521 -25.06 36.13 -13.75
C PRO A 521 -26.41 36.24 -14.49
N THR A 522 -26.43 36.79 -15.71
CA THR A 522 -27.65 36.98 -16.52
C THR A 522 -27.97 35.81 -17.44
N GLN A 523 -27.11 34.79 -17.47
CA GLN A 523 -27.29 33.59 -18.30
C GLN A 523 -28.59 32.85 -17.97
N LYS A 524 -29.27 32.34 -19.01
CA LYS A 524 -30.52 31.58 -18.86
C LYS A 524 -30.28 30.13 -19.27
N ILE A 525 -29.88 29.31 -18.30
CA ILE A 525 -29.59 27.90 -18.56
C ILE A 525 -30.91 27.12 -18.63
N GLY A 526 -31.24 26.60 -19.82
CA GLY A 526 -32.33 25.64 -20.00
C GLY A 526 -31.97 24.26 -19.42
N MET A 527 -31.84 24.14 -18.10
CA MET A 527 -31.36 22.91 -17.46
C MET A 527 -32.33 21.74 -17.68
N HIS A 528 -31.86 20.69 -18.37
CA HIS A 528 -32.50 19.39 -18.48
C HIS A 528 -31.43 18.29 -18.46
N THR A 529 -31.78 17.00 -18.42
CA THR A 529 -30.80 15.91 -18.20
C THR A 529 -29.64 15.89 -19.20
N ASN A 530 -29.88 16.27 -20.46
CA ASN A 530 -28.93 16.09 -21.58
C ASN A 530 -28.36 17.40 -22.13
N TYR A 531 -28.58 18.56 -21.51
CA TYR A 531 -28.28 19.86 -22.12
C TYR A 531 -26.81 20.01 -22.54
N GLN A 532 -25.86 19.57 -21.71
CA GLN A 532 -24.42 19.58 -22.03
C GLN A 532 -24.01 18.40 -22.92
N ILE A 533 -24.65 17.24 -22.74
CA ILE A 533 -24.39 16.03 -23.52
C ILE A 533 -24.73 16.25 -25.00
N SER A 534 -25.83 16.94 -25.30
CA SER A 534 -26.21 17.29 -26.66
C SER A 534 -25.17 18.21 -27.32
N ILE A 535 -24.62 19.18 -26.57
CA ILE A 535 -23.56 20.07 -27.06
C ILE A 535 -22.27 19.29 -27.35
N ALA A 536 -21.90 18.35 -26.47
CA ALA A 536 -20.74 17.48 -26.70
C ALA A 536 -20.89 16.67 -28.01
N GLY A 537 -22.08 16.10 -28.24
CA GLY A 537 -22.40 15.37 -29.46
C GLY A 537 -22.34 16.25 -30.72
N GLU A 538 -22.82 17.49 -30.64
CA GLU A 538 -22.75 18.46 -31.74
C GLU A 538 -21.30 18.80 -32.12
N ILE A 539 -20.45 19.09 -31.11
CA ILE A 539 -19.02 19.37 -31.32
C ILE A 539 -18.34 18.14 -31.94
N ARG A 540 -18.60 16.94 -31.40
CA ARG A 540 -18.06 15.68 -31.92
C ARG A 540 -18.45 15.49 -33.40
N ALA A 541 -19.72 15.67 -33.74
CA ALA A 541 -20.20 15.54 -35.11
C ALA A 541 -19.54 16.54 -36.07
N ALA A 542 -19.36 17.78 -35.64
CA ALA A 542 -18.67 18.80 -36.43
C ALA A 542 -17.20 18.44 -36.71
N LEU A 543 -16.48 17.94 -35.69
CA LEU A 543 -15.09 17.49 -35.85
C LEU A 543 -14.97 16.28 -36.76
N PHE A 544 -15.85 15.28 -36.61
CA PHE A 544 -15.87 14.09 -37.46
C PHE A 544 -16.16 14.42 -38.92
N LYS A 545 -17.06 15.37 -39.20
CA LYS A 545 -17.36 15.84 -40.56
C LYS A 545 -16.12 16.43 -41.25
N GLU A 546 -15.20 17.00 -40.48
CA GLU A 546 -13.94 17.55 -40.97
C GLU A 546 -12.77 16.56 -40.89
N GLY A 547 -13.04 15.30 -40.55
CA GLY A 547 -12.04 14.23 -40.48
C GLY A 547 -11.17 14.26 -39.21
N ILE A 548 -11.48 15.11 -38.23
CA ILE A 548 -10.73 15.22 -36.98
C ILE A 548 -11.25 14.16 -35.99
N LYS A 549 -10.45 13.12 -35.77
CA LYS A 549 -10.79 11.98 -34.88
C LYS A 549 -9.85 11.83 -33.68
N ASP A 550 -8.76 12.58 -33.67
CA ASP A 550 -7.70 12.47 -32.67
C ASP A 550 -8.05 13.20 -31.35
N LEU A 551 -9.03 14.13 -31.39
CA LEU A 551 -9.58 14.75 -30.18
C LEU A 551 -10.72 13.90 -29.62
N LYS A 552 -10.51 13.33 -28.43
CA LYS A 552 -11.58 12.65 -27.69
C LYS A 552 -12.52 13.67 -27.06
N ILE A 553 -13.78 13.31 -26.87
CA ILE A 553 -14.82 14.17 -26.30
C ILE A 553 -15.31 13.58 -24.98
N GLY A 554 -15.24 14.36 -23.89
CA GLY A 554 -15.89 14.04 -22.63
C GLY A 554 -17.22 14.76 -22.49
N CYS A 555 -18.24 14.07 -21.96
CA CYS A 555 -19.49 14.72 -21.57
C CYS A 555 -19.68 14.71 -20.05
N VAL A 556 -20.33 15.76 -19.55
CA VAL A 556 -20.65 15.95 -18.14
C VAL A 556 -22.07 16.53 -18.03
N GLY A 557 -22.64 16.46 -16.83
CA GLY A 557 -23.90 17.14 -16.50
C GLY A 557 -25.03 16.17 -16.20
N MET A 558 -25.47 16.15 -14.93
CA MET A 558 -26.66 15.40 -14.48
C MET A 558 -26.70 13.89 -14.80
N ILE A 559 -25.55 13.26 -15.08
CA ILE A 559 -25.44 11.81 -15.27
C ILE A 559 -25.60 11.12 -13.91
N THR A 560 -26.74 10.45 -13.69
CA THR A 560 -27.04 9.69 -12.45
C THR A 560 -27.38 8.22 -12.70
N GLU A 561 -28.02 7.94 -13.83
CA GLU A 561 -28.53 6.62 -14.19
C GLU A 561 -27.54 5.83 -15.06
N ALA A 562 -27.53 4.51 -14.88
CA ALA A 562 -26.62 3.60 -15.57
C ALA A 562 -26.90 3.56 -17.09
N GLU A 563 -28.17 3.52 -17.46
CA GLU A 563 -28.64 3.46 -18.84
C GLU A 563 -28.33 4.77 -19.58
N ALA A 564 -28.42 5.92 -18.90
CA ALA A 564 -28.05 7.21 -19.47
C ALA A 564 -26.53 7.28 -19.71
N ALA A 565 -25.71 6.88 -18.73
CA ALA A 565 -24.26 6.83 -18.90
C ALA A 565 -23.84 5.93 -20.07
N LYS A 566 -24.51 4.77 -20.24
CA LYS A 566 -24.33 3.89 -21.40
C LYS A 566 -24.75 4.60 -22.70
N SER A 567 -25.95 5.15 -22.76
CA SER A 567 -26.52 5.74 -23.99
C SER A 567 -25.72 6.91 -24.55
N HIS A 568 -24.97 7.62 -23.70
CA HIS A 568 -24.11 8.72 -24.13
C HIS A 568 -22.87 8.26 -24.91
N LEU A 569 -22.44 7.02 -24.69
CA LEU A 569 -21.26 6.43 -25.34
C LEU A 569 -21.62 5.40 -26.41
N GLU A 570 -22.85 4.90 -26.42
CA GLU A 570 -23.38 3.96 -27.40
C GLU A 570 -24.91 3.98 -27.42
N ASP A 571 -25.54 3.94 -28.60
CA ASP A 571 -27.01 3.92 -28.81
C ASP A 571 -27.74 5.28 -28.65
N GLU A 572 -27.82 6.04 -29.75
CA GLU A 572 -29.00 6.81 -30.22
C GLU A 572 -28.63 7.58 -31.49
N PRO A 573 -29.40 7.49 -32.60
CA PRO A 573 -29.34 8.48 -33.67
C PRO A 573 -29.96 9.79 -33.16
N THR A 574 -29.20 10.89 -33.15
CA THR A 574 -29.75 12.22 -32.88
C THR A 574 -29.46 13.16 -34.04
N THR A 575 -30.50 13.86 -34.50
CA THR A 575 -30.40 15.02 -35.39
C THR A 575 -29.96 16.25 -34.60
N TYR A 576 -28.87 16.92 -35.03
CA TYR A 576 -28.37 18.13 -34.38
C TYR A 576 -28.81 19.38 -35.18
N PRO A 577 -29.30 20.47 -34.54
CA PRO A 577 -29.81 21.65 -35.24
C PRO A 577 -28.80 22.36 -36.15
N ASN A 578 -27.51 22.31 -35.79
CA ASN A 578 -26.42 22.99 -36.50
C ASN A 578 -25.56 22.06 -37.36
N ALA A 579 -25.74 20.74 -37.24
CA ALA A 579 -25.16 19.79 -38.18
C ALA A 579 -26.20 19.59 -39.29
N GLY A 580 -26.04 20.28 -40.42
CA GLY A 580 -27.03 20.35 -41.52
C GLY A 580 -27.41 19.04 -42.23
N GLU A 581 -27.26 17.88 -41.60
CA GLU A 581 -27.66 16.51 -41.98
C GLU A 581 -27.49 15.60 -40.73
N THR A 582 -28.24 14.50 -40.60
CA THR A 582 -28.02 13.51 -39.53
C THR A 582 -26.61 12.91 -39.68
N VAL A 583 -25.65 13.33 -38.87
CA VAL A 583 -24.30 12.76 -38.88
C VAL A 583 -24.26 11.59 -37.90
N ASP A 584 -24.28 10.36 -38.41
CA ASP A 584 -24.06 9.15 -37.62
C ASP A 584 -22.57 9.06 -37.22
N VAL A 585 -22.21 9.62 -36.07
CA VAL A 585 -20.84 9.55 -35.54
C VAL A 585 -20.63 8.21 -34.84
N LYS A 586 -19.86 7.31 -35.45
CA LYS A 586 -19.53 6.01 -34.88
C LYS A 586 -18.29 6.05 -33.98
N ASP A 587 -18.34 5.38 -32.83
CA ASP A 587 -17.19 5.10 -31.97
C ASP A 587 -16.25 4.04 -32.58
N GLU A 588 -15.17 3.69 -31.87
CA GLU A 588 -14.20 2.67 -32.26
C GLU A 588 -14.83 1.26 -32.46
N GLN A 589 -16.04 1.05 -31.95
CA GLN A 589 -16.82 -0.20 -32.03
C GLN A 589 -17.94 -0.13 -33.07
N GLY A 590 -18.08 0.99 -33.79
CA GLY A 590 -19.09 1.16 -34.84
C GLY A 590 -20.47 1.65 -34.36
N LYS A 591 -20.62 2.09 -33.11
CA LYS A 591 -21.89 2.53 -32.50
C LYS A 591 -22.01 4.06 -32.47
N ILE A 592 -23.22 4.61 -32.60
CA ILE A 592 -23.44 6.07 -32.58
C ILE A 592 -23.21 6.61 -31.16
N ALA A 593 -22.26 7.53 -30.98
CA ALA A 593 -21.82 8.02 -29.67
C ALA A 593 -21.79 9.56 -29.60
N LYS A 594 -22.21 10.11 -28.46
CA LYS A 594 -22.16 11.57 -28.19
C LYS A 594 -20.82 11.98 -27.56
N ALA A 595 -20.15 11.05 -26.89
CA ALA A 595 -18.85 11.24 -26.24
C ALA A 595 -18.02 9.95 -26.22
N ASP A 596 -16.73 10.06 -25.89
CA ASP A 596 -15.82 8.94 -25.67
C ASP A 596 -15.75 8.52 -24.20
N ILE A 597 -16.04 9.43 -23.26
CA ILE A 597 -16.09 9.17 -21.82
C ILE A 597 -17.21 9.97 -21.14
N VAL A 598 -17.63 9.51 -19.97
CA VAL A 598 -18.54 10.25 -19.07
C VAL A 598 -17.79 10.75 -17.85
N LEU A 599 -17.90 12.04 -17.56
CA LEU A 599 -17.45 12.62 -16.31
C LEU A 599 -18.65 12.79 -15.37
N VAL A 600 -18.51 12.23 -14.16
CA VAL A 600 -19.59 12.24 -13.16
C VAL A 600 -19.11 12.96 -11.91
N ALA A 601 -19.94 13.89 -11.43
CA ALA A 601 -19.61 14.76 -10.28
C ALA A 601 -20.44 14.35 -9.05
N ARG A 602 -21.54 15.08 -8.81
CA ARG A 602 -22.41 14.97 -7.63
C ARG A 602 -22.86 13.54 -7.28
N GLN A 603 -22.98 12.66 -8.26
CA GLN A 603 -23.36 11.28 -7.99
C GLN A 603 -22.27 10.52 -7.21
N PHE A 604 -20.99 10.71 -7.52
CA PHE A 604 -19.89 10.11 -6.75
C PHE A 604 -19.84 10.63 -5.31
N MET A 605 -20.15 11.91 -5.07
CA MET A 605 -20.23 12.45 -3.70
C MET A 605 -21.35 11.82 -2.86
N ARG A 606 -22.45 11.38 -3.49
CA ARG A 606 -23.55 10.68 -2.80
C ARG A 606 -23.26 9.20 -2.65
N GLU A 607 -22.53 8.64 -3.60
CA GLU A 607 -22.33 7.20 -3.74
C GLU A 607 -20.97 6.90 -4.38
N PRO A 608 -19.94 6.68 -3.55
CA PRO A 608 -18.60 6.42 -4.04
C PRO A 608 -18.47 5.11 -4.83
N GLU A 609 -19.37 4.14 -4.63
CA GLU A 609 -19.44 2.86 -5.35
C GLU A 609 -20.20 2.89 -6.68
N TRP A 610 -20.54 4.08 -7.20
CA TRP A 610 -21.41 4.24 -8.37
C TRP A 610 -21.05 3.35 -9.57
N VAL A 611 -19.76 3.16 -9.86
CA VAL A 611 -19.29 2.28 -10.95
C VAL A 611 -19.78 0.83 -10.78
N PHE A 612 -19.69 0.29 -9.56
CA PHE A 612 -20.16 -1.08 -9.30
C PHE A 612 -21.68 -1.18 -9.40
N ARG A 613 -22.41 -0.13 -8.99
CA ARG A 613 -23.87 -0.11 -9.17
C ARG A 613 -24.25 -0.04 -10.64
N VAL A 614 -23.57 0.79 -11.42
CA VAL A 614 -23.77 0.87 -12.89
C VAL A 614 -23.47 -0.47 -13.53
N ALA A 615 -22.37 -1.13 -13.16
CA ALA A 615 -22.03 -2.46 -13.65
C ALA A 615 -23.14 -3.47 -13.32
N TYR A 616 -23.58 -3.51 -12.07
CA TYR A 616 -24.67 -4.37 -11.63
C TYR A 616 -25.98 -4.11 -12.39
N ARG A 617 -26.38 -2.84 -12.55
CA ARG A 617 -27.60 -2.43 -13.26
C ARG A 617 -27.57 -2.82 -14.73
N LEU A 618 -26.41 -2.69 -15.39
CA LEU A 618 -26.21 -3.10 -16.78
C LEU A 618 -25.90 -4.59 -16.95
N GLY A 619 -25.86 -5.37 -15.87
CA GLY A 619 -25.54 -6.80 -15.92
C GLY A 619 -24.09 -7.11 -16.30
N VAL A 620 -23.17 -6.16 -16.10
CA VAL A 620 -21.74 -6.31 -16.38
C VAL A 620 -21.02 -6.83 -15.14
N GLU A 621 -20.38 -7.98 -15.25
CA GLU A 621 -19.45 -8.45 -14.21
C GLU A 621 -18.14 -7.68 -14.30
N VAL A 622 -17.76 -7.05 -13.20
CA VAL A 622 -16.52 -6.26 -13.08
C VAL A 622 -15.64 -6.78 -11.96
N GLN A 623 -14.34 -6.53 -12.08
CA GLN A 623 -13.38 -6.78 -11.02
C GLN A 623 -13.68 -5.87 -9.81
N TRP A 624 -13.82 -6.48 -8.65
CA TRP A 624 -13.88 -5.78 -7.37
C TRP A 624 -12.50 -5.71 -6.73
N PRO A 625 -12.26 -4.76 -5.81
CA PRO A 625 -11.10 -4.83 -4.94
C PRO A 625 -11.09 -6.18 -4.23
N VAL A 626 -9.93 -6.82 -4.13
CA VAL A 626 -9.78 -8.17 -3.58
C VAL A 626 -10.30 -8.27 -2.14
N GLN A 627 -10.21 -7.18 -1.39
CA GLN A 627 -10.72 -7.04 -0.03
C GLN A 627 -12.26 -7.00 0.03
N TYR A 628 -12.92 -6.62 -1.07
CA TYR A 628 -14.38 -6.44 -1.18
C TYR A 628 -15.08 -7.55 -1.97
N LEU A 629 -14.40 -8.66 -2.30
CA LEU A 629 -15.00 -9.77 -3.05
C LEU A 629 -16.25 -10.38 -2.37
N ARG A 630 -16.43 -10.18 -1.05
CA ARG A 630 -17.61 -10.63 -0.30
C ARG A 630 -18.73 -9.57 -0.18
N ALA A 631 -18.51 -8.38 -0.73
CA ALA A 631 -19.44 -7.25 -0.69
C ALA A 631 -20.19 -7.05 -2.03
N GLY A 632 -19.99 -7.95 -3.00
CA GLY A 632 -20.67 -7.88 -4.29
C GLY A 632 -22.19 -7.95 -4.16
N PHE A 633 -22.88 -7.27 -5.06
CA PHE A 633 -24.34 -7.24 -5.09
C PHE A 633 -24.91 -8.63 -5.43
N LEU A 634 -25.90 -9.08 -4.65
CA LEU A 634 -26.58 -10.35 -4.90
C LEU A 634 -27.48 -10.23 -6.13
N LYS A 635 -27.34 -11.16 -7.07
CA LYS A 635 -28.14 -11.22 -8.30
C LYS A 635 -29.64 -11.15 -7.99
N GLY A 636 -30.33 -10.16 -8.57
CA GLY A 636 -31.77 -9.96 -8.39
C GLY A 636 -32.17 -9.10 -7.18
N SER A 637 -31.20 -8.54 -6.45
CA SER A 637 -31.47 -7.54 -5.41
C SER A 637 -31.95 -6.23 -6.04
N VAL A 638 -33.00 -5.64 -5.43
CA VAL A 638 -33.45 -4.28 -5.73
C VAL A 638 -32.56 -3.33 -4.95
N ILE A 639 -31.71 -2.57 -5.65
CA ILE A 639 -30.70 -1.65 -5.07
C ILE A 639 -30.99 -0.23 -5.48
#